data_AF-A0A7K5UNT4-F1
#
_entry.id   AF-A0A7K5UNT4-F1
#
_cell.length_a   1.000
_cell.length_b   1.000
_cell.length_c   1.000
_cell.angle_alpha   90.00
_cell.angle_beta   90.00
_cell.angle_gamma   90.00
#
_symmetry.space_group_name_H-M   'P 1'
#
loop_
_entity.id
_entity.type
_entity.pdbx_description
1 polymer ?
#
loop_
_entity_poly.entity_id
_entity_poly.type
_entity_poly.pdbx_seq_one_letter_code
_entity_poly.pdbx_strand_id
1 'polypeptide(L)'
;FKIGLLGPWNCDPFFSKAFPHVAARLAVGRISQDPSLDLGHRLDYVILQEECEAPRALVRFIDFGKLSSAFIGPLNPGFCEVATHLGENWNKAIFSWMCINYKLDSTIRHPAFARTLPSPTQVLFTVMKYFNWAHVGIIASNEDIWMYTANELATALRSQGLPVSIVTYVHKGEKGIEDTWNKIKEVNEVKIIVLCMHSVLIGGEEQATLLTKALEMGLADGRYIFVPYDTLLYSLPYQNNSFNVFDNDSKLQEAYDAVLTITLESGERTFYDAFREAKESGEIIRDLEATQVSPLFGTIYDAIYFMAMAIDRARRKGVRASGANIAEHTKNFSFPGFTHQVETDSCGKGLSNYVILDTDGHGNQLFPTHILDMSSDSVLSLGQAIHFPNEVPPKPDSSCWFDPDVLCTEGLEPEVIMLGVMLIFALVVCAVGLASLIRQSILNNQLFKGPNKIIVTLDDLIFINPELHRKKISHMLSGFDIVVNGRSLKSVTRSSSLKSTVATHETSNVALYEGDWVWLKKFETRAIHNLRQSSTSILRKMKDLRHENVNLFLGFFSDCGIFAIVTEYCSRGSLEDLLRNEDMKLDWMFKSSLVMDLIKGIRYLHHRDFAHGRLKSRNCVVDGRFVLKITDYGYNELLEAQKCPYIQPSPEELLWTAPELLRDPDMRRKGTFKGDIYSFAIILQEVVARGPPYCSSELSAEEIIKKVKKPPPLCRPNIAPEVAPLTCLQVMKQCWAEAPERRPTFEEVFHKFKTINKGKKTNIIDSMLRMLEQYSSNLEDLIRERTEELEIEKQKTEKLLSQMLPPSVAEALKTGGTVEPEYFDQVTIYFSDIVGFTSISALSEPIEVVDLLNDLYTLFDAVLGNHDVYKVETIGDAYMVASGLPKRNGNKHAAEIANMSLDILSSVGTFKMRHMPDIPLRIRIGLHTGPCVAGVVGLTMPRYCLFGDTVNTASRMESTGLPYRIHVSQSTVDTLRSLNEGYEIIPRGKTELRGKGVEDTYWLVGKKGFLKPLPKPPEIKPG
;
A
#
# COMPACT_ATOMS: atom_id res chain seq x y z
N PHE A 1 6.96 16.32 40.29
CA PHE A 1 6.69 15.57 39.06
C PHE A 1 5.26 15.87 38.66
N LYS A 2 5.00 16.44 37.46
CA LYS A 2 3.65 16.90 37.09
C LYS A 2 3.02 15.97 36.06
N ILE A 3 1.87 15.39 36.36
CA ILE A 3 1.13 14.50 35.46
C ILE A 3 0.15 15.34 34.62
N GLY A 4 0.20 15.21 33.30
CA GLY A 4 -0.81 15.77 32.41
C GLY A 4 -1.95 14.79 32.19
N LEU A 5 -3.14 15.09 32.71
CA LEU A 5 -4.35 14.34 32.42
C LEU A 5 -5.00 14.88 31.15
N LEU A 6 -4.85 14.13 30.08
CA LEU A 6 -5.26 14.48 28.74
C LEU A 6 -6.58 13.76 28.42
N GLY A 7 -7.59 14.50 27.98
CA GLY A 7 -8.89 13.96 27.58
C GLY A 7 -9.86 15.02 27.06
N PRO A 8 -10.97 14.62 26.42
CA PRO A 8 -11.94 15.55 25.82
C PRO A 8 -12.93 16.12 26.85
N TRP A 9 -12.41 16.66 27.96
CA TRP A 9 -13.19 16.99 29.17
C TRP A 9 -14.34 17.98 28.95
N ASN A 10 -14.20 18.90 27.99
CA ASN A 10 -15.24 19.89 27.63
C ASN A 10 -16.10 19.49 26.42
N CYS A 11 -15.68 18.50 25.64
CA CYS A 11 -16.33 18.15 24.38
C CYS A 11 -17.39 17.07 24.57
N ASP A 12 -17.17 16.18 25.53
CA ASP A 12 -17.94 14.98 25.69
C ASP A 12 -18.58 14.95 27.09
N PRO A 13 -19.92 14.93 27.19
CA PRO A 13 -20.62 14.91 28.46
C PRO A 13 -20.21 13.75 29.37
N PHE A 14 -19.92 12.56 28.83
CA PHE A 14 -19.51 11.39 29.60
C PHE A 14 -18.16 11.60 30.29
N PHE A 15 -17.15 12.11 29.57
CA PHE A 15 -15.85 12.42 30.16
C PHE A 15 -15.91 13.61 31.12
N SER A 16 -16.78 14.59 30.84
CA SER A 16 -16.98 15.75 31.71
C SER A 16 -17.59 15.35 33.07
N LYS A 17 -18.55 14.41 33.07
CA LYS A 17 -19.22 13.87 34.27
C LYS A 17 -18.30 13.01 35.14
N ALA A 18 -17.12 12.64 34.64
CA ALA A 18 -16.10 11.96 35.46
C ALA A 18 -15.38 12.91 36.42
N PHE A 19 -15.59 14.23 36.31
CA PHE A 19 -14.96 15.26 37.15
C PHE A 19 -13.44 15.04 37.32
N PRO A 20 -12.65 15.06 36.22
CA PRO A 20 -11.24 14.65 36.21
C PRO A 20 -10.37 15.40 37.23
N HIS A 21 -10.67 16.68 37.47
CA HIS A 21 -9.97 17.47 38.49
C HIS A 21 -10.21 16.96 39.91
N VAL A 22 -11.42 16.48 40.22
CA VAL A 22 -11.75 15.96 41.56
C VAL A 22 -11.09 14.60 41.76
N ALA A 23 -11.17 13.72 40.75
CA ALA A 23 -10.49 12.42 40.76
C ALA A 23 -8.98 12.58 40.94
N ALA A 24 -8.36 13.47 40.16
CA ALA A 24 -6.93 13.71 40.23
C ALA A 24 -6.47 14.31 41.56
N ARG A 25 -7.24 15.25 42.13
CA ARG A 25 -6.97 15.80 43.45
C ARG A 25 -7.02 14.74 44.54
N LEU A 26 -8.03 13.86 44.49
CA LEU A 26 -8.19 12.77 45.44
C LEU A 26 -7.02 11.79 45.35
N ALA A 27 -6.65 11.36 44.14
CA ALA A 27 -5.53 10.46 43.90
C ALA A 27 -4.20 11.05 44.41
N VAL A 28 -3.85 12.26 43.98
CA VAL A 28 -2.61 12.93 44.41
C VAL A 28 -2.62 13.20 45.92
N GLY A 29 -3.76 13.52 46.50
CA GLY A 29 -3.94 13.69 47.94
C GLY A 29 -3.60 12.42 48.70
N ARG A 30 -4.21 11.28 48.35
CA ARG A 30 -3.95 9.99 48.99
C ARG A 30 -2.51 9.52 48.77
N ILE A 31 -1.97 9.63 47.55
CA ILE A 31 -0.57 9.29 47.24
C ILE A 31 0.41 10.10 48.10
N SER A 32 0.12 11.38 48.33
CA SER A 32 1.00 12.24 49.14
C SER A 32 1.01 11.90 50.64
N GLN A 33 -0.03 11.21 51.11
CA GLN A 33 -0.18 10.77 52.49
C GLN A 33 0.26 9.33 52.71
N ASP A 34 0.49 8.57 51.63
CA ASP A 34 0.88 7.17 51.67
C ASP A 34 2.38 7.03 51.98
N PRO A 35 2.78 6.58 53.18
CA PRO A 35 4.18 6.45 53.56
C PRO A 35 4.87 5.28 52.83
N SER A 36 4.10 4.42 52.17
CA SER A 36 4.63 3.28 51.42
C SER A 36 5.14 3.65 50.03
N LEU A 37 4.94 4.89 49.55
CA LEU A 37 5.38 5.37 48.24
C LEU A 37 6.46 6.44 48.37
N ASP A 38 7.64 6.24 47.75
CA ASP A 38 8.75 7.19 47.75
C ASP A 38 9.07 7.72 46.35
N LEU A 39 8.31 8.73 45.92
CA LEU A 39 8.42 9.32 44.58
C LEU A 39 9.60 10.30 44.41
N GLY A 40 10.15 10.82 45.52
CA GLY A 40 11.32 11.72 45.53
C GLY A 40 11.06 13.15 45.11
N HIS A 41 9.89 13.38 44.53
CA HIS A 41 9.38 14.67 44.15
C HIS A 41 7.91 14.74 44.57
N ARG A 42 7.45 15.95 44.91
CA ARG A 42 6.02 16.18 45.08
C ARG A 42 5.30 15.88 43.77
N LEU A 43 4.33 14.98 43.83
CA LEU A 43 3.43 14.69 42.71
C LEU A 43 2.43 15.84 42.58
N ASP A 44 2.22 16.29 41.35
CA ASP A 44 1.26 17.34 41.01
C ASP A 44 0.58 16.95 39.69
N TYR A 45 -0.54 17.58 39.37
CA TYR A 45 -1.28 17.28 38.15
C TYR A 45 -1.71 18.54 37.42
N VAL A 46 -1.98 18.40 36.12
CA VAL A 46 -2.60 19.44 35.30
C VAL A 46 -3.63 18.77 34.39
N ILE A 47 -4.82 19.34 34.34
CA ILE A 47 -5.86 18.89 33.41
C ILE A 47 -5.58 19.54 32.05
N LEU A 48 -5.44 18.70 31.02
CA LEU A 48 -5.13 19.08 29.65
C LEU A 48 -6.34 18.73 28.78
N GLN A 49 -6.88 19.73 28.11
CA GLN A 49 -8.04 19.57 27.24
C GLN A 49 -7.62 19.05 25.86
N GLU A 50 -8.06 17.85 25.50
CA GLU A 50 -8.04 17.39 24.11
C GLU A 50 -9.13 18.11 23.31
N GLU A 51 -8.82 18.51 22.09
CA GLU A 51 -9.84 18.97 21.15
C GLU A 51 -10.72 17.78 20.73
N CYS A 52 -11.96 18.06 20.36
CA CYS A 52 -12.90 17.00 19.99
C CYS A 52 -12.52 16.31 18.68
N GLU A 53 -11.86 17.05 17.76
CA GLU A 53 -11.35 16.55 16.49
C GLU A 53 -9.93 15.99 16.64
N ALA A 54 -9.69 14.74 16.20
CA ALA A 54 -8.40 14.07 16.41
C ALA A 54 -7.18 14.83 15.83
N PRO A 55 -7.23 15.43 14.62
CA PRO A 55 -6.11 16.20 14.09
C PRO A 55 -5.78 17.45 14.92
N ARG A 56 -6.80 18.14 15.44
CA ARG A 56 -6.60 19.31 16.32
C ARG A 56 -6.09 18.89 17.69
N ALA A 57 -6.57 17.75 18.20
CA ALA A 57 -6.12 17.19 19.46
C ALA A 57 -4.62 16.87 19.42
N LEU A 58 -4.14 16.30 18.31
CA LEU A 58 -2.72 16.06 18.08
C LEU A 58 -1.89 17.36 18.05
N VAL A 59 -2.35 18.39 17.34
CA VAL A 59 -1.66 19.69 17.31
C VAL A 59 -1.56 20.28 18.72
N ARG A 60 -2.66 20.26 19.47
CA ARG A 60 -2.71 20.77 20.84
C ARG A 60 -1.86 19.93 21.81
N PHE A 61 -1.74 18.62 21.59
CA PHE A 61 -0.87 17.74 22.36
C PHE A 61 0.61 18.12 22.27
N ILE A 62 1.06 18.60 21.10
CA ILE A 62 2.44 19.10 20.91
C ILE A 62 2.74 20.28 21.85
N ASP A 63 1.78 21.20 22.03
CA ASP A 63 1.91 22.35 22.93
C ASP A 63 2.00 21.92 24.40
N PHE A 64 1.28 20.86 24.77
CA PHE A 64 1.32 20.29 26.12
C PHE A 64 2.64 19.60 26.44
N GLY A 65 3.46 19.31 25.42
CA GLY A 65 4.78 18.72 25.55
C GLY A 65 5.70 19.44 26.53
N LYS A 66 5.50 20.72 26.86
CA LYS A 66 6.32 21.44 27.87
C LYS A 66 5.68 21.53 29.27
N LEU A 67 4.39 21.24 29.40
CA LEU A 67 3.61 21.51 30.61
C LEU A 67 3.66 20.37 31.64
N SER A 68 3.92 19.14 31.19
CA SER A 68 3.83 17.93 32.02
C SER A 68 5.09 17.08 31.94
N SER A 69 5.37 16.28 32.96
CA SER A 69 6.49 15.33 33.03
C SER A 69 6.14 13.96 32.44
N ALA A 70 4.88 13.57 32.52
CA ALA A 70 4.30 12.37 31.90
C ALA A 70 2.82 12.63 31.60
N PHE A 71 2.21 11.78 30.78
CA PHE A 71 0.82 11.93 30.34
C PHE A 71 0.00 10.69 30.70
N ILE A 72 -1.21 10.95 31.18
CA ILE A 72 -2.30 9.98 31.24
C ILE A 72 -3.31 10.41 30.17
N GLY A 73 -3.60 9.53 29.22
CA GLY A 73 -4.09 9.85 27.89
C GLY A 73 -2.95 9.79 26.84
N PRO A 74 -3.26 9.88 25.54
CA PRO A 74 -4.53 10.37 25.01
C PRO A 74 -5.69 9.40 25.12
N LEU A 75 -6.91 9.96 25.11
CA LEU A 75 -8.14 9.17 25.14
C LEU A 75 -8.73 8.99 23.75
N ASN A 76 -8.41 9.84 22.78
CA ASN A 76 -8.78 9.63 21.40
C ASN A 76 -7.84 8.62 20.70
N PRO A 77 -8.34 7.46 20.24
CA PRO A 77 -7.51 6.45 19.58
C PRO A 77 -6.81 6.95 18.31
N GLY A 78 -7.40 7.93 17.62
CA GLY A 78 -6.95 8.42 16.32
C GLY A 78 -5.55 9.04 16.30
N PHE A 79 -4.96 9.38 17.44
CA PHE A 79 -3.59 9.89 17.51
C PHE A 79 -2.71 9.20 18.57
N CYS A 80 -3.15 8.08 19.16
CA CYS A 80 -2.40 7.35 20.18
C CYS A 80 -1.01 6.88 19.73
N GLU A 81 -0.87 6.38 18.50
CA GLU A 81 0.41 5.93 17.94
C GLU A 81 1.39 7.10 17.81
N VAL A 82 0.92 8.24 17.29
CA VAL A 82 1.73 9.45 17.13
C VAL A 82 2.08 10.07 18.48
N ALA A 83 1.12 10.14 19.40
CA ALA A 83 1.36 10.63 20.76
C ALA A 83 2.45 9.81 21.45
N THR A 84 2.39 8.48 21.33
CA THR A 84 3.38 7.56 21.90
C THR A 84 4.78 7.86 21.39
N HIS A 85 4.97 8.01 20.07
CA HIS A 85 6.26 8.39 19.49
C HIS A 85 6.75 9.77 19.91
N LEU A 86 5.84 10.74 20.07
CA LEU A 86 6.18 12.05 20.62
C LEU A 86 6.64 11.93 22.09
N GLY A 87 5.97 11.10 22.88
CA GLY A 87 6.35 10.79 24.26
C GLY A 87 7.75 10.19 24.34
N GLU A 88 8.06 9.21 23.49
CA GLU A 88 9.40 8.62 23.38
C GLU A 88 10.46 9.69 23.08
N ASN A 89 10.21 10.53 22.08
CA ASN A 89 11.12 11.61 21.70
C ASN A 89 11.30 12.66 22.82
N TRP A 90 10.23 12.98 23.56
CA TRP A 90 10.29 13.88 24.71
C TRP A 90 10.80 13.21 25.99
N ASN A 91 11.06 11.90 25.95
CA ASN A 91 11.42 11.07 27.07
C ASN A 91 10.37 11.13 28.21
N LYS A 92 9.09 11.03 27.86
CA LYS A 92 7.93 11.10 28.76
C LYS A 92 7.07 9.85 28.61
N ALA A 93 6.60 9.34 29.74
CA ALA A 93 5.72 8.18 29.76
C ALA A 93 4.31 8.57 29.32
N ILE A 94 3.66 7.70 28.56
CA ILE A 94 2.30 7.87 28.06
C ILE A 94 1.47 6.67 28.49
N PHE A 95 0.52 6.92 29.39
CA PHE A 95 -0.32 5.88 29.97
C PHE A 95 -1.75 6.08 29.48
N SER A 96 -2.39 5.06 28.89
CA SER A 96 -3.77 5.20 28.42
C SER A 96 -4.57 3.92 28.59
N TRP A 97 -5.85 4.07 28.96
CA TRP A 97 -6.82 2.98 28.96
C TRP A 97 -7.61 2.88 27.64
N MET A 98 -7.56 3.90 26.78
CA MET A 98 -8.44 4.00 25.60
C MET A 98 -7.72 3.82 24.26
N CYS A 99 -6.39 3.80 24.24
CA CYS A 99 -5.61 3.60 23.01
C CYS A 99 -5.68 2.16 22.48
N ILE A 100 -6.63 1.79 21.63
CA ILE A 100 -6.92 0.36 21.28
C ILE A 100 -5.90 -0.28 20.31
N ASN A 101 -5.05 0.51 19.66
CA ASN A 101 -4.13 0.03 18.63
C ASN A 101 -3.18 -1.07 19.15
N TYR A 102 -3.31 -2.27 18.60
CA TYR A 102 -2.54 -3.47 18.99
C TYR A 102 -1.02 -3.32 18.79
N LYS A 103 -0.58 -2.41 17.91
CA LYS A 103 0.85 -2.16 17.71
C LYS A 103 1.53 -1.62 18.96
N LEU A 104 0.78 -0.89 19.80
CA LEU A 104 1.26 -0.29 21.04
C LEU A 104 1.55 -1.32 22.14
N ASP A 105 1.06 -2.55 22.00
CA ASP A 105 1.30 -3.62 22.98
C ASP A 105 2.76 -4.13 22.93
N SER A 106 3.51 -3.79 21.89
CA SER A 106 4.93 -4.13 21.77
C SER A 106 5.80 -3.19 22.61
N THR A 107 6.16 -3.63 23.82
CA THR A 107 7.10 -2.91 24.72
C THR A 107 8.48 -2.66 24.10
N ILE A 108 8.87 -3.41 23.07
CA ILE A 108 10.13 -3.20 22.33
C ILE A 108 10.02 -2.02 21.37
N ARG A 109 8.88 -1.89 20.67
CA ARG A 109 8.66 -0.82 19.69
C ARG A 109 8.24 0.47 20.37
N HIS A 110 7.48 0.36 21.47
CA HIS A 110 6.93 1.49 22.20
C HIS A 110 7.32 1.45 23.68
N PRO A 111 8.60 1.71 24.01
CA PRO A 111 9.10 1.53 25.37
C PRO A 111 8.56 2.54 26.37
N ALA A 112 8.02 3.68 25.93
CA ALA A 112 7.48 4.72 26.81
C ALA A 112 5.95 4.65 27.02
N PHE A 113 5.29 3.64 26.45
CA PHE A 113 3.84 3.44 26.56
C PHE A 113 3.49 2.34 27.56
N ALA A 114 2.40 2.52 28.31
CA ALA A 114 1.80 1.48 29.14
C ALA A 114 0.28 1.62 29.20
N ARG A 115 -0.42 0.49 29.33
CA ARG A 115 -1.87 0.48 29.55
C ARG A 115 -2.19 0.45 31.03
N THR A 116 -3.19 1.21 31.44
CA THR A 116 -3.68 1.21 32.83
C THR A 116 -4.82 0.24 33.06
N LEU A 117 -5.44 -0.26 31.98
CA LEU A 117 -6.48 -1.29 32.00
C LEU A 117 -6.15 -2.40 30.98
N PRO A 118 -6.71 -3.61 31.14
CA PRO A 118 -6.67 -4.64 30.11
C PRO A 118 -7.19 -4.11 28.76
N SER A 119 -6.67 -4.66 27.66
CA SER A 119 -7.08 -4.23 26.31
C SER A 119 -8.56 -4.56 26.08
N PRO A 120 -9.42 -3.59 25.75
CA PRO A 120 -10.84 -3.85 25.47
C PRO A 120 -11.05 -4.85 24.33
N THR A 121 -10.16 -4.84 23.32
CA THR A 121 -10.17 -5.84 22.24
C THR A 121 -9.97 -7.25 22.77
N GLN A 122 -9.08 -7.42 23.75
CA GLN A 122 -8.80 -8.72 24.32
C GLN A 122 -9.97 -9.22 25.17
N VAL A 123 -10.59 -8.34 25.96
CA VAL A 123 -11.80 -8.67 26.75
C VAL A 123 -12.91 -9.16 25.80
N LEU A 124 -13.18 -8.40 24.74
CA LEU A 124 -14.16 -8.77 23.73
C LEU A 124 -13.81 -10.09 23.02
N PHE A 125 -12.55 -10.27 22.63
CA PHE A 125 -12.09 -11.50 21.97
C PHE A 125 -12.28 -12.74 22.86
N THR A 126 -11.97 -12.65 24.16
CA THR A 126 -12.15 -13.75 25.11
C THR A 126 -13.63 -14.12 25.26
N VAL A 127 -14.52 -13.12 25.32
CA VAL A 127 -15.98 -13.34 25.36
C VAL A 127 -16.47 -14.00 24.07
N MET A 128 -16.09 -13.44 22.92
CA MET A 128 -16.44 -13.96 21.60
C MET A 128 -15.97 -15.41 21.42
N LYS A 129 -14.76 -15.72 21.89
CA LYS A 129 -14.17 -17.06 21.85
C LYS A 129 -14.93 -18.05 22.72
N TYR A 130 -15.38 -17.65 23.90
CA TYR A 130 -16.14 -18.52 24.80
C TYR A 130 -17.50 -18.91 24.21
N PHE A 131 -18.22 -17.95 23.64
CA PHE A 131 -19.53 -18.20 23.03
C PHE A 131 -19.46 -18.66 21.57
N ASN A 132 -18.27 -18.71 20.97
CA ASN A 132 -18.04 -18.94 19.54
C ASN A 132 -18.83 -17.99 18.64
N TRP A 133 -18.77 -16.68 18.89
CA TRP A 133 -19.41 -15.65 18.06
C TRP A 133 -18.33 -14.88 17.31
N ALA A 134 -18.04 -15.28 16.07
CA ALA A 134 -16.92 -14.76 15.29
C ALA A 134 -17.29 -13.53 14.45
N HIS A 135 -18.54 -13.45 13.97
CA HIS A 135 -18.99 -12.40 13.06
C HIS A 135 -19.44 -11.14 13.80
N VAL A 136 -18.68 -10.05 13.60
CA VAL A 136 -18.84 -8.80 14.35
C VAL A 136 -19.28 -7.65 13.44
N GLY A 137 -20.31 -6.92 13.87
CA GLY A 137 -20.66 -5.59 13.38
C GLY A 137 -20.28 -4.53 14.41
N ILE A 138 -19.95 -3.32 13.96
CA ILE A 138 -19.62 -2.19 14.85
C ILE A 138 -20.44 -0.97 14.43
N ILE A 139 -21.13 -0.36 15.39
CA ILE A 139 -21.87 0.90 15.21
C ILE A 139 -21.25 1.94 16.12
N ALA A 140 -20.88 3.09 15.58
CA ALA A 140 -20.38 4.24 16.35
C ALA A 140 -21.34 5.44 16.28
N SER A 141 -21.34 6.27 17.31
CA SER A 141 -21.98 7.59 17.26
C SER A 141 -21.19 8.56 16.35
N ASN A 142 -21.74 9.75 16.08
CA ASN A 142 -21.17 10.69 15.12
C ASN A 142 -19.97 11.50 15.65
N GLU A 143 -19.58 11.34 16.90
CA GLU A 143 -18.41 12.02 17.45
C GLU A 143 -17.10 11.34 17.03
N ASP A 144 -16.11 12.16 16.66
CA ASP A 144 -14.79 11.74 16.18
C ASP A 144 -14.16 10.64 17.06
N ILE A 145 -14.18 10.80 18.40
CA ILE A 145 -13.59 9.84 19.32
C ILE A 145 -14.18 8.44 19.16
N TRP A 146 -15.50 8.33 18.99
CA TRP A 146 -16.21 7.07 18.84
C TRP A 146 -16.03 6.48 17.46
N MET A 147 -15.98 7.32 16.42
CA MET A 147 -15.63 6.90 15.06
C MET A 147 -14.23 6.31 14.97
N TYR A 148 -13.22 6.95 15.58
CA TYR A 148 -11.86 6.39 15.64
C TYR A 148 -11.79 5.13 16.51
N THR A 149 -12.52 5.09 17.63
CA THR A 149 -12.66 3.88 18.47
C THR A 149 -13.18 2.69 17.67
N ALA A 150 -14.25 2.88 16.88
CA ALA A 150 -14.84 1.83 16.06
C ALA A 150 -13.87 1.29 14.99
N ASN A 151 -13.12 2.18 14.33
CA ASN A 151 -12.16 1.79 13.29
C ASN A 151 -10.93 1.06 13.87
N GLU A 152 -10.38 1.55 14.98
CA GLU A 152 -9.25 0.90 15.64
C GLU A 152 -9.66 -0.45 16.24
N LEU A 153 -10.86 -0.55 16.82
CA LEU A 153 -11.41 -1.81 17.31
C LEU A 153 -11.62 -2.81 16.16
N ALA A 154 -12.17 -2.38 15.03
CA ALA A 154 -12.33 -3.22 13.85
C ALA A 154 -10.99 -3.78 13.36
N THR A 155 -9.96 -2.91 13.33
CA THR A 155 -8.61 -3.29 12.91
C THR A 155 -7.98 -4.27 13.90
N ALA A 156 -8.17 -4.06 15.20
CA ALA A 156 -7.65 -4.93 16.24
C ALA A 156 -8.33 -6.31 16.24
N LEU A 157 -9.66 -6.40 16.08
CA LEU A 157 -10.38 -7.67 15.97
C LEU A 157 -10.00 -8.45 14.70
N ARG A 158 -9.87 -7.76 13.56
CA ARG A 158 -9.38 -8.38 12.31
C ARG A 158 -7.96 -8.94 12.46
N SER A 159 -7.10 -8.27 13.23
CA SER A 159 -5.74 -8.77 13.50
C SER A 159 -5.72 -10.07 14.32
N GLN A 160 -6.81 -10.37 15.05
CA GLN A 160 -7.01 -11.61 15.81
C GLN A 160 -7.74 -12.70 14.99
N GLY A 161 -7.96 -12.48 13.69
CA GLY A 161 -8.60 -13.46 12.79
C GLY A 161 -10.12 -13.36 12.70
N LEU A 162 -10.77 -12.41 13.40
CA LEU A 162 -12.23 -12.30 13.39
C LEU A 162 -12.77 -11.49 12.19
N PRO A 163 -13.83 -11.97 11.52
CA PRO A 163 -14.49 -11.23 10.45
C PRO A 163 -15.33 -10.07 11.01
N VAL A 164 -14.83 -8.84 10.83
CA VAL A 164 -15.61 -7.62 11.10
C VAL A 164 -16.30 -7.18 9.81
N SER A 165 -17.56 -7.60 9.65
CA SER A 165 -18.32 -7.49 8.40
C SER A 165 -18.73 -6.06 8.06
N ILE A 166 -18.97 -5.22 9.06
CA ILE A 166 -19.40 -3.83 8.85
C ILE A 166 -18.98 -2.92 10.01
N VAL A 167 -18.57 -1.70 9.65
CA VAL A 167 -18.37 -0.57 10.57
C VAL A 167 -19.21 0.59 10.03
N THR A 168 -20.18 1.06 10.80
CA THR A 168 -21.09 2.14 10.40
C THR A 168 -21.26 3.17 11.51
N TYR A 169 -21.74 4.35 11.15
CA TYR A 169 -21.87 5.50 12.05
C TYR A 169 -23.32 6.00 12.06
N VAL A 170 -23.82 6.37 13.23
CA VAL A 170 -25.16 6.92 13.40
C VAL A 170 -25.20 8.34 12.85
N HIS A 171 -26.02 8.56 11.83
CA HIS A 171 -26.24 9.90 11.28
C HIS A 171 -27.36 10.60 12.05
N LYS A 172 -27.26 11.92 12.23
CA LYS A 172 -28.26 12.69 12.99
C LYS A 172 -29.66 12.60 12.36
N GLY A 173 -30.67 12.43 13.21
CA GLY A 173 -32.09 12.33 12.83
C GLY A 173 -32.58 10.89 12.68
N GLU A 174 -33.90 10.68 12.83
CA GLU A 174 -34.52 9.33 12.83
C GLU A 174 -34.20 8.53 11.57
N LYS A 175 -34.21 9.17 10.40
CA LYS A 175 -33.88 8.54 9.12
C LYS A 175 -32.45 8.01 9.09
N GLY A 176 -31.51 8.70 9.74
CA GLY A 176 -30.11 8.27 9.83
C GLY A 176 -29.94 6.99 10.65
N ILE A 177 -30.75 6.82 11.70
CA ILE A 177 -30.79 5.59 12.51
C ILE A 177 -31.38 4.43 11.70
N GLU A 178 -32.47 4.66 10.97
CA GLU A 178 -33.07 3.66 10.07
C GLU A 178 -32.09 3.21 8.98
N ASP A 179 -31.41 4.14 8.33
CA ASP A 179 -30.40 3.85 7.31
C ASP A 179 -29.23 3.03 7.89
N THR A 180 -28.85 3.28 9.15
CA THR A 180 -27.83 2.51 9.86
C THR A 180 -28.26 1.06 10.03
N TRP A 181 -29.49 0.83 10.49
CA TRP A 181 -30.03 -0.53 10.63
C TRP A 181 -30.25 -1.24 9.30
N ASN A 182 -30.64 -0.52 8.24
CA ASN A 182 -30.76 -1.08 6.89
C ASN A 182 -29.42 -1.60 6.38
N LYS A 183 -28.33 -0.87 6.59
CA LYS A 183 -26.96 -1.34 6.25
C LYS A 183 -26.57 -2.59 7.02
N ILE A 184 -26.91 -2.69 8.31
CA ILE A 184 -26.66 -3.91 9.10
C ILE A 184 -27.47 -5.09 8.55
N LYS A 185 -28.74 -4.87 8.16
CA LYS A 185 -29.60 -5.91 7.57
C LYS A 185 -29.09 -6.45 6.23
N GLU A 186 -28.38 -5.64 5.45
CA GLU A 186 -27.79 -6.05 4.16
C GLU A 186 -26.59 -7.02 4.34
N VAL A 187 -25.99 -7.03 5.53
CA VAL A 187 -24.82 -7.86 5.84
C VAL A 187 -25.27 -9.14 6.52
N ASN A 188 -25.03 -10.27 5.86
CA ASN A 188 -25.36 -11.57 6.41
C ASN A 188 -24.39 -11.95 7.55
N GLU A 189 -24.86 -12.85 8.42
CA GLU A 189 -24.07 -13.58 9.44
C GLU A 189 -23.56 -12.80 10.66
N VAL A 190 -23.73 -11.48 10.75
CA VAL A 190 -23.41 -10.72 11.97
C VAL A 190 -24.15 -11.30 13.19
N LYS A 191 -23.42 -11.57 14.28
CA LYS A 191 -23.96 -12.06 15.56
C LYS A 191 -23.87 -11.03 16.66
N ILE A 192 -22.69 -10.44 16.82
CA ILE A 192 -22.43 -9.41 17.82
C ILE A 192 -22.34 -8.06 17.14
N ILE A 193 -22.98 -7.07 17.75
CA ILE A 193 -22.90 -5.68 17.34
C ILE A 193 -22.32 -4.89 18.51
N VAL A 194 -21.08 -4.42 18.35
CA VAL A 194 -20.43 -3.56 19.34
C VAL A 194 -20.87 -2.12 19.13
N LEU A 195 -21.35 -1.48 20.19
CA LEU A 195 -21.85 -0.11 20.20
C LEU A 195 -20.79 0.83 20.78
N CYS A 196 -20.02 1.48 19.91
CA CYS A 196 -19.05 2.51 20.26
C CYS A 196 -19.75 3.87 20.42
N MET A 197 -20.38 4.08 21.57
CA MET A 197 -21.12 5.30 21.93
C MET A 197 -21.35 5.31 23.45
N HIS A 198 -21.91 6.38 23.99
CA HIS A 198 -22.27 6.43 25.41
C HIS A 198 -23.38 5.44 25.75
N SER A 199 -23.20 4.68 26.82
CA SER A 199 -24.17 3.71 27.29
C SER A 199 -25.41 4.38 27.85
N VAL A 200 -26.58 3.78 27.60
CA VAL A 200 -27.86 4.14 28.21
C VAL A 200 -27.76 4.22 29.74
N LEU A 201 -26.99 3.32 30.36
CA LEU A 201 -26.85 3.19 31.81
C LEU A 201 -26.23 4.42 32.49
N ILE A 202 -25.55 5.26 31.73
CA ILE A 202 -24.89 6.49 32.20
C ILE A 202 -25.41 7.75 31.46
N GLY A 203 -26.56 7.62 30.79
CA GLY A 203 -27.27 8.73 30.14
C GLY A 203 -26.94 8.93 28.66
N GLY A 204 -26.59 7.87 27.93
CA GLY A 204 -26.40 7.90 26.48
C GLY A 204 -27.72 7.91 25.70
N GLU A 205 -28.13 9.08 25.21
CA GLU A 205 -29.39 9.27 24.47
C GLU A 205 -29.35 8.66 23.05
N GLU A 206 -28.21 8.72 22.37
CA GLU A 206 -28.07 8.15 21.02
C GLU A 206 -28.19 6.62 21.04
N GLN A 207 -27.60 5.96 22.05
CA GLN A 207 -27.73 4.51 22.22
C GLN A 207 -29.17 4.11 22.55
N ALA A 208 -29.85 4.87 23.42
CA ALA A 208 -31.26 4.61 23.76
C ALA A 208 -32.14 4.67 22.50
N THR A 209 -31.98 5.72 21.71
CA THR A 209 -32.74 5.91 20.47
C THR A 209 -32.44 4.81 19.45
N LEU A 210 -31.17 4.42 19.31
CA LEU A 210 -30.73 3.35 18.41
C LEU A 210 -31.34 1.99 18.79
N LEU A 211 -31.32 1.62 20.07
CA LEU A 211 -31.86 0.37 20.60
C LEU A 211 -33.39 0.33 20.48
N THR A 212 -34.09 1.39 20.89
CA THR A 212 -35.55 1.49 20.74
C THR A 212 -35.96 1.35 19.28
N LYS A 213 -35.19 1.94 18.34
CA LYS A 213 -35.46 1.77 16.91
C LYS A 213 -35.15 0.36 16.41
N ALA A 214 -34.16 -0.33 16.97
CA ALA A 214 -33.86 -1.72 16.67
C ALA A 214 -35.05 -2.62 17.03
N LEU A 215 -35.66 -2.40 18.19
CA LEU A 215 -36.87 -3.10 18.63
C LEU A 215 -38.05 -2.85 17.67
N GLU A 216 -38.31 -1.59 17.31
CA GLU A 216 -39.36 -1.24 16.33
C GLU A 216 -39.16 -1.90 14.96
N MET A 217 -37.91 -2.14 14.56
CA MET A 217 -37.54 -2.80 13.31
C MET A 217 -37.45 -4.33 13.41
N GLY A 218 -37.77 -4.91 14.58
CA GLY A 218 -37.70 -6.34 14.86
C GLY A 218 -36.28 -6.92 14.87
N LEU A 219 -35.29 -6.11 15.26
CA LEU A 219 -33.87 -6.48 15.29
C LEU A 219 -33.36 -6.83 16.70
N ALA A 220 -34.11 -6.49 17.74
CA ALA A 220 -33.81 -6.83 19.14
C ALA A 220 -34.44 -8.17 19.56
N ASP A 221 -34.72 -9.07 18.61
CA ASP A 221 -35.34 -10.38 18.86
C ASP A 221 -34.34 -11.46 19.32
N GLY A 222 -33.13 -11.07 19.72
CA GLY A 222 -32.05 -12.00 20.12
C GLY A 222 -31.25 -12.58 18.95
N ARG A 223 -31.54 -12.22 17.69
CA ARG A 223 -30.68 -12.60 16.55
C ARG A 223 -29.31 -11.91 16.60
N TYR A 224 -29.29 -10.69 17.13
CA TYR A 224 -28.12 -9.87 17.34
C TYR A 224 -27.93 -9.67 18.84
N ILE A 225 -26.68 -9.66 19.26
CA ILE A 225 -26.30 -9.31 20.62
C ILE A 225 -25.64 -7.95 20.58
N PHE A 226 -26.17 -7.00 21.35
CA PHE A 226 -25.60 -5.67 21.45
C PHE A 226 -24.62 -5.60 22.62
N VAL A 227 -23.43 -5.05 22.40
CA VAL A 227 -22.42 -4.91 23.45
C VAL A 227 -21.98 -3.44 23.54
N PRO A 228 -22.30 -2.71 24.62
CA PRO A 228 -21.82 -1.36 24.85
C PRO A 228 -20.29 -1.37 25.04
N TYR A 229 -19.58 -0.56 24.27
CA TYR A 229 -18.12 -0.53 24.32
C TYR A 229 -17.59 0.24 25.55
N ASP A 230 -18.24 1.35 25.90
CA ASP A 230 -17.79 2.25 26.96
C ASP A 230 -17.79 1.60 28.36
N THR A 231 -18.71 0.67 28.62
CA THR A 231 -18.78 -0.07 29.90
C THR A 231 -17.53 -0.91 30.17
N LEU A 232 -16.72 -1.21 29.14
CA LEU A 232 -15.42 -1.88 29.28
C LEU A 232 -14.35 -0.99 29.97
N LEU A 233 -14.60 0.32 30.06
CA LEU A 233 -13.62 1.31 30.50
C LEU A 233 -13.74 1.69 31.98
N TYR A 234 -14.77 1.21 32.68
CA TYR A 234 -15.03 1.50 34.08
C TYR A 234 -15.77 0.35 34.77
N SER A 235 -15.85 0.41 36.10
CA SER A 235 -16.62 -0.54 36.91
C SER A 235 -18.01 0.03 37.17
N LEU A 236 -19.01 -0.52 36.50
CA LEU A 236 -20.40 -0.09 36.62
C LEU A 236 -20.95 -0.54 38.00
N PRO A 237 -21.64 0.33 38.76
CA PRO A 237 -22.25 -0.06 40.02
C PRO A 237 -23.56 -0.83 39.77
N TYR A 238 -23.46 -2.14 39.56
CA TYR A 238 -24.61 -3.02 39.31
C TYR A 238 -25.13 -3.72 40.59
N GLN A 239 -24.27 -3.94 41.59
CA GLN A 239 -24.64 -4.63 42.82
C GLN A 239 -25.63 -3.77 43.63
N ASN A 240 -26.81 -4.32 43.94
CA ASN A 240 -27.89 -3.67 44.68
C ASN A 240 -28.32 -2.29 44.10
N ASN A 241 -28.19 -2.11 42.79
CA ASN A 241 -28.56 -0.88 42.10
C ASN A 241 -29.63 -1.15 41.04
N SER A 242 -30.65 -0.29 41.01
CA SER A 242 -31.68 -0.27 39.97
C SER A 242 -31.42 0.91 39.04
N PHE A 243 -31.44 0.67 37.75
CA PHE A 243 -31.20 1.71 36.75
C PHE A 243 -32.51 2.41 36.38
N ASN A 244 -32.71 3.60 36.96
CA ASN A 244 -33.92 4.43 36.77
C ASN A 244 -34.24 4.78 35.30
N VAL A 245 -33.27 4.60 34.39
CA VAL A 245 -33.46 4.84 32.95
C VAL A 245 -34.51 3.90 32.35
N PHE A 246 -34.67 2.70 32.91
CA PHE A 246 -35.67 1.73 32.46
C PHE A 246 -37.08 1.99 33.02
N ASP A 247 -37.19 2.67 34.17
CA ASP A 247 -38.49 2.88 34.84
C ASP A 247 -39.47 3.72 34.02
N ASN A 248 -38.95 4.58 33.13
CA ASN A 248 -39.75 5.53 32.37
C ASN A 248 -39.99 5.13 30.90
N ASP A 249 -39.33 4.08 30.41
CA ASP A 249 -39.39 3.68 28.99
C ASP A 249 -39.42 2.15 28.83
N SER A 250 -40.64 1.61 28.73
CA SER A 250 -40.85 0.18 28.56
C SER A 250 -40.31 -0.36 27.23
N LYS A 251 -40.26 0.46 26.18
CA LYS A 251 -39.69 0.04 24.89
C LYS A 251 -38.18 -0.09 25.01
N LEU A 252 -37.54 0.85 25.69
CA LEU A 252 -36.10 0.79 25.93
C LEU A 252 -35.74 -0.41 26.80
N GLN A 253 -36.53 -0.70 27.83
CA GLN A 253 -36.36 -1.88 28.67
C GLN A 253 -36.41 -3.17 27.84
N GLU A 254 -37.43 -3.33 26.99
CA GLU A 254 -37.57 -4.48 26.10
C GLU A 254 -36.44 -4.56 25.07
N ALA A 255 -36.01 -3.42 24.51
CA ALA A 255 -34.87 -3.37 23.59
C ALA A 255 -33.54 -3.73 24.25
N TYR A 256 -33.38 -3.38 25.54
CA TYR A 256 -32.17 -3.64 26.32
C TYR A 256 -32.00 -5.11 26.67
N ASP A 257 -33.06 -5.93 26.59
CA ASP A 257 -32.98 -7.38 26.81
C ASP A 257 -32.07 -8.09 25.79
N ALA A 258 -31.80 -7.47 24.64
CA ALA A 258 -30.83 -7.97 23.65
C ALA A 258 -29.39 -7.48 23.90
N VAL A 259 -29.12 -6.79 25.02
CA VAL A 259 -27.84 -6.14 25.32
C VAL A 259 -27.06 -6.90 26.39
N LEU A 260 -25.86 -7.39 26.05
CA LEU A 260 -24.91 -7.93 27.01
C LEU A 260 -23.93 -6.85 27.45
N THR A 261 -23.98 -6.50 28.74
CA THR A 261 -23.14 -5.44 29.30
C THR A 261 -21.88 -6.04 29.93
N ILE A 262 -20.71 -5.67 29.42
CA ILE A 262 -19.42 -6.16 29.95
C ILE A 262 -18.73 -5.01 30.66
N THR A 263 -18.36 -5.19 31.93
CA THR A 263 -17.80 -4.13 32.76
C THR A 263 -16.72 -4.63 33.71
N LEU A 264 -15.85 -3.75 34.21
CA LEU A 264 -14.83 -4.11 35.19
C LEU A 264 -15.48 -4.60 36.48
N GLU A 265 -15.00 -5.72 37.00
CA GLU A 265 -15.53 -6.24 38.24
C GLU A 265 -15.11 -5.36 39.43
N SER A 266 -16.11 -4.92 40.19
CA SER A 266 -15.98 -4.27 41.50
C SER A 266 -15.60 -5.30 42.57
N GLY A 267 -14.81 -4.88 43.56
CA GLY A 267 -14.58 -5.70 44.75
C GLY A 267 -15.80 -5.72 45.68
N GLU A 268 -15.55 -5.77 46.99
CA GLU A 268 -16.60 -5.71 48.02
C GLU A 268 -17.38 -4.38 48.05
N ARG A 269 -16.85 -3.33 47.41
CA ARG A 269 -17.41 -1.98 47.41
C ARG A 269 -17.72 -1.55 45.98
N THR A 270 -18.92 -1.04 45.76
CA THR A 270 -19.29 -0.44 44.47
C THR A 270 -18.66 0.94 44.30
N PHE A 271 -18.65 1.47 43.08
CA PHE A 271 -18.24 2.84 42.81
C PHE A 271 -19.00 3.87 43.67
N TYR A 272 -20.33 3.68 43.84
CA TYR A 272 -21.14 4.61 44.62
C TYR A 272 -20.80 4.58 46.11
N ASP A 273 -20.49 3.40 46.66
CA ASP A 273 -20.08 3.27 48.07
C ASP A 273 -18.71 3.93 48.30
N ALA A 274 -17.73 3.63 47.45
CA ALA A 274 -16.39 4.22 47.54
C ALA A 274 -16.41 5.75 47.38
N PHE A 275 -17.26 6.27 46.48
CA PHE A 275 -17.42 7.72 46.31
C PHE A 275 -18.08 8.38 47.52
N ARG A 276 -19.12 7.75 48.09
CA ARG A 276 -19.81 8.26 49.28
C ARG A 276 -18.88 8.29 50.49
N GLU A 277 -18.10 7.23 50.70
CA GLU A 277 -17.09 7.15 51.76
C GLU A 277 -16.06 8.29 51.63
N ALA A 278 -15.56 8.55 50.42
CA ALA A 278 -14.61 9.65 50.17
C ALA A 278 -15.24 11.06 50.34
N LYS A 279 -16.56 11.19 50.16
CA LYS A 279 -17.32 12.41 50.47
C LYS A 279 -17.50 12.58 51.98
N GLU A 280 -17.90 11.51 52.68
CA GLU A 280 -18.12 11.49 54.13
C GLU A 280 -16.81 11.69 54.93
N SER A 281 -15.68 11.19 54.42
CA SER A 281 -14.35 11.42 55.00
C SER A 281 -13.85 12.86 54.83
N GLY A 282 -14.56 13.70 54.07
CA GLY A 282 -14.19 15.09 53.79
C GLY A 282 -13.10 15.26 52.72
N GLU A 283 -12.68 14.18 52.05
CA GLU A 283 -11.68 14.26 50.96
C GLU A 283 -12.28 14.88 49.69
N ILE A 284 -13.58 14.66 49.44
CA ILE A 284 -14.33 15.27 48.34
C ILE A 284 -15.18 16.44 48.88
N ILE A 285 -14.69 17.66 48.67
CA ILE A 285 -15.33 18.90 49.17
C ILE A 285 -16.55 19.34 48.33
N ARG A 286 -16.73 18.80 47.12
CA ARG A 286 -17.85 19.21 46.25
C ARG A 286 -19.15 18.55 46.68
N ASP A 287 -20.23 19.32 46.65
CA ASP A 287 -21.57 18.78 46.86
C ASP A 287 -22.08 18.11 45.59
N LEU A 288 -21.63 16.88 45.36
CA LEU A 288 -22.06 16.02 44.25
C LEU A 288 -22.63 14.73 44.83
N GLU A 289 -23.72 14.24 44.24
CA GLU A 289 -24.25 12.91 44.53
C GLU A 289 -23.47 11.86 43.73
N ALA A 290 -23.28 10.67 44.30
CA ALA A 290 -22.50 9.61 43.66
C ALA A 290 -23.10 9.19 42.31
N THR A 291 -24.44 9.21 42.20
CA THR A 291 -25.19 8.88 40.96
C THR A 291 -25.04 9.90 39.84
N GLN A 292 -24.55 11.11 40.15
CA GLN A 292 -24.30 12.16 39.15
C GLN A 292 -22.87 12.09 38.57
N VAL A 293 -22.03 11.23 39.12
CA VAL A 293 -20.62 11.11 38.75
C VAL A 293 -20.43 9.85 37.90
N SER A 294 -19.77 10.01 36.75
CA SER A 294 -19.42 8.88 35.91
C SER A 294 -18.43 7.95 36.63
N PRO A 295 -18.62 6.61 36.61
CA PRO A 295 -17.69 5.65 37.20
C PRO A 295 -16.26 5.72 36.64
N LEU A 296 -16.09 6.36 35.47
CA LEU A 296 -14.78 6.69 34.91
C LEU A 296 -13.91 7.52 35.88
N PHE A 297 -14.50 8.20 36.85
CA PHE A 297 -13.79 8.82 37.98
C PHE A 297 -12.82 7.83 38.65
N GLY A 298 -13.27 6.59 38.88
CA GLY A 298 -12.45 5.53 39.46
C GLY A 298 -11.28 5.16 38.56
N THR A 299 -11.53 4.97 37.25
CA THR A 299 -10.48 4.69 36.25
C THR A 299 -9.42 5.79 36.20
N ILE A 300 -9.83 7.06 36.27
CA ILE A 300 -8.91 8.21 36.32
C ILE A 300 -8.05 8.18 37.59
N TYR A 301 -8.68 7.92 38.74
CA TYR A 301 -7.98 7.78 40.02
C TYR A 301 -6.93 6.65 39.95
N ASP A 302 -7.34 5.49 39.45
CA ASP A 302 -6.50 4.29 39.34
C ASP A 302 -5.33 4.53 38.39
N ALA A 303 -5.53 5.19 37.25
CA ALA A 303 -4.46 5.51 36.31
C ALA A 303 -3.38 6.42 36.91
N ILE A 304 -3.75 7.39 37.76
CA ILE A 304 -2.80 8.27 38.45
C ILE A 304 -2.01 7.49 39.49
N TYR A 305 -2.69 6.65 40.28
CA TYR A 305 -2.04 5.82 41.29
C TYR A 305 -1.09 4.81 40.64
N PHE A 306 -1.52 4.19 39.52
CA PHE A 306 -0.71 3.29 38.70
C PHE A 306 0.58 3.95 38.23
N MET A 307 0.52 5.19 37.71
CA MET A 307 1.72 5.93 37.32
C MET A 307 2.62 6.27 38.51
N ALA A 308 2.04 6.66 39.66
CA ALA A 308 2.82 6.95 40.86
C ALA A 308 3.59 5.73 41.35
N MET A 309 2.97 4.54 41.36
CA MET A 309 3.65 3.30 41.70
C MET A 309 4.80 2.96 40.75
N ALA A 310 4.63 3.20 39.45
CA ALA A 310 5.70 3.02 38.47
C ALA A 310 6.89 3.93 38.73
N ILE A 311 6.64 5.18 39.15
CA ILE A 311 7.68 6.12 39.56
C ILE A 311 8.41 5.65 40.83
N ASP A 312 7.68 5.22 41.88
CA ASP A 312 8.27 4.66 43.11
C ASP A 312 9.18 3.47 42.80
N ARG A 313 8.70 2.48 42.01
CA ARG A 313 9.48 1.29 41.69
C ARG A 313 10.71 1.59 40.85
N ALA A 314 10.60 2.45 39.84
CA ALA A 314 11.75 2.90 39.05
C ALA A 314 12.81 3.53 39.96
N ARG A 315 12.37 4.31 40.95
CA ARG A 315 13.27 4.97 41.89
C ARG A 315 13.90 4.01 42.90
N ARG A 316 13.15 3.05 43.45
CA ARG A 316 13.70 2.01 44.36
C ARG A 316 14.80 1.18 43.70
N LYS A 317 14.72 0.98 42.39
CA LYS A 317 15.76 0.32 41.59
C LYS A 317 16.94 1.23 41.21
N GLY A 318 16.95 2.48 41.68
CA GLY A 318 18.03 3.45 41.43
C GLY A 318 18.02 4.03 40.01
N VAL A 319 16.92 3.87 39.27
CA VAL A 319 16.81 4.29 37.88
C VAL A 319 16.18 5.69 37.80
N ARG A 320 16.67 6.54 36.90
CA ARG A 320 16.10 7.87 36.68
C ARG A 320 14.69 7.76 36.10
N ALA A 321 13.77 8.57 36.60
CA ALA A 321 12.39 8.69 36.10
C ALA A 321 12.37 9.29 34.68
N SER A 322 12.55 8.42 33.69
CA SER A 322 12.45 8.67 32.26
C SER A 322 11.18 8.02 31.71
N GLY A 323 10.71 8.41 30.52
CA GLY A 323 9.48 7.84 29.96
C GLY A 323 9.52 6.31 29.84
N ALA A 324 10.58 5.80 29.22
CA ALA A 324 10.78 4.35 29.06
C ALA A 324 10.96 3.63 30.40
N ASN A 325 11.72 4.21 31.34
CA ASN A 325 11.95 3.58 32.63
C ASN A 325 10.67 3.51 33.46
N ILE A 326 9.83 4.55 33.44
CA ILE A 326 8.56 4.53 34.17
C ILE A 326 7.64 3.46 33.57
N ALA A 327 7.49 3.41 32.24
CA ALA A 327 6.65 2.41 31.58
C ALA A 327 7.17 0.96 31.79
N GLU A 328 8.49 0.73 31.74
CA GLU A 328 9.07 -0.59 32.01
C GLU A 328 8.79 -1.10 33.43
N HIS A 329 8.68 -0.17 34.39
CA HIS A 329 8.48 -0.48 35.81
C HIS A 329 7.00 -0.66 36.19
N THR A 330 6.12 -0.93 35.23
CA THR A 330 4.69 -1.24 35.41
C THR A 330 4.39 -2.74 35.63
N LYS A 331 5.41 -3.59 35.58
CA LYS A 331 5.31 -5.06 35.68
C LYS A 331 5.08 -5.54 37.11
N ASN A 332 4.29 -6.60 37.29
CA ASN A 332 3.96 -7.22 38.58
C ASN A 332 3.36 -6.25 39.60
N PHE A 333 2.39 -5.43 39.20
CA PHE A 333 1.67 -4.52 40.09
C PHE A 333 0.57 -5.27 40.82
N SER A 334 0.32 -4.83 42.05
CA SER A 334 -0.86 -5.21 42.81
C SER A 334 -1.06 -4.11 43.86
N PHE A 335 -2.18 -3.41 43.78
CA PHE A 335 -2.57 -2.37 44.73
C PHE A 335 -4.10 -2.22 44.77
N PRO A 336 -4.64 -1.71 45.90
CA PRO A 336 -6.06 -1.38 45.98
C PRO A 336 -6.33 -0.11 45.17
N GLY A 337 -7.07 -0.27 44.06
CA GLY A 337 -7.63 0.84 43.31
C GLY A 337 -8.84 1.46 44.01
N PHE A 338 -9.58 2.28 43.28
CA PHE A 338 -10.75 2.99 43.82
C PHE A 338 -11.90 2.04 44.15
N THR A 339 -12.17 1.06 43.28
CA THR A 339 -13.25 0.08 43.44
C THR A 339 -12.79 -1.38 43.44
N HIS A 340 -11.63 -1.65 42.86
CA HIS A 340 -11.14 -3.00 42.61
C HIS A 340 -9.63 -3.08 42.79
N GLN A 341 -9.11 -4.30 42.86
CA GLN A 341 -7.66 -4.54 42.94
C GLN A 341 -7.06 -4.44 41.54
N VAL A 342 -6.07 -3.56 41.37
CA VAL A 342 -5.40 -3.34 40.09
C VAL A 342 -4.12 -4.15 40.07
N GLU A 343 -4.04 -5.10 39.13
CA GLU A 343 -2.91 -6.02 39.02
C GLU A 343 -2.33 -6.06 37.61
N THR A 344 -1.02 -6.30 37.50
CA THR A 344 -0.35 -6.55 36.21
C THR A 344 0.54 -7.77 36.27
N ASP A 345 0.70 -8.43 35.13
CA ASP A 345 1.59 -9.58 34.99
C ASP A 345 3.07 -9.19 34.85
N SER A 346 3.91 -10.20 34.62
CA SER A 346 5.36 -10.02 34.40
C SER A 346 5.73 -9.24 33.14
N CYS A 347 4.80 -9.11 32.19
CA CYS A 347 4.94 -8.36 30.95
C CYS A 347 4.40 -6.92 31.07
N GLY A 348 3.63 -6.60 32.13
CA GLY A 348 2.96 -5.32 32.33
C GLY A 348 1.54 -5.29 31.77
N LYS A 349 0.96 -6.44 31.41
CA LYS A 349 -0.43 -6.60 30.98
C LYS A 349 -1.35 -6.52 32.20
N GLY A 350 -2.42 -5.73 32.12
CA GLY A 350 -3.42 -5.63 33.19
C GLY A 350 -4.19 -6.94 33.38
N LEU A 351 -4.46 -7.29 34.65
CA LEU A 351 -5.14 -8.52 35.06
C LEU A 351 -6.49 -8.25 35.76
N SER A 352 -7.00 -7.01 35.73
CA SER A 352 -8.31 -6.69 36.30
C SER A 352 -9.43 -7.52 35.64
N ASN A 353 -10.22 -8.21 36.45
CA ASN A 353 -11.31 -9.06 35.96
C ASN A 353 -12.49 -8.25 35.44
N TYR A 354 -13.26 -8.87 34.55
CA TYR A 354 -14.49 -8.32 34.00
C TYR A 354 -15.67 -9.20 34.36
N VAL A 355 -16.87 -8.62 34.36
CA VAL A 355 -18.12 -9.35 34.59
C VAL A 355 -19.08 -9.09 33.43
N ILE A 356 -19.76 -10.16 32.99
CA ILE A 356 -20.84 -10.10 32.00
C ILE A 356 -22.15 -9.97 32.75
N LEU A 357 -22.82 -8.85 32.52
CA LEU A 357 -24.10 -8.51 33.10
C LEU A 357 -25.20 -8.61 32.06
N ASP A 358 -26.35 -9.07 32.51
CA ASP A 358 -27.52 -9.27 31.68
C ASP A 358 -28.81 -8.92 32.44
N THR A 359 -29.91 -8.69 31.72
CA THR A 359 -31.21 -8.42 32.32
C THR A 359 -31.99 -9.73 32.58
N ASP A 360 -33.08 -9.64 33.34
CA ASP A 360 -34.06 -10.72 33.50
C ASP A 360 -35.29 -10.54 32.58
N GLY A 361 -35.20 -9.64 31.60
CA GLY A 361 -36.23 -9.28 30.62
C GLY A 361 -37.38 -8.43 31.17
N HIS A 362 -37.51 -8.24 32.47
CA HIS A 362 -38.68 -7.58 33.09
C HIS A 362 -38.34 -6.56 34.19
N GLY A 363 -37.11 -6.61 34.73
CA GLY A 363 -36.62 -5.76 35.79
C GLY A 363 -35.77 -4.57 35.30
N ASN A 364 -35.40 -3.71 36.26
CA ASN A 364 -34.51 -2.57 36.04
C ASN A 364 -33.11 -2.82 36.63
N GLN A 365 -32.77 -4.07 36.90
CA GLN A 365 -31.51 -4.52 37.50
C GLN A 365 -30.72 -5.35 36.49
N LEU A 366 -29.39 -5.32 36.64
CA LEU A 366 -28.48 -6.14 35.85
C LEU A 366 -27.85 -7.19 36.75
N PHE A 367 -27.90 -8.44 36.31
CA PHE A 367 -27.41 -9.58 37.08
C PHE A 367 -26.11 -10.14 36.48
N PRO A 368 -25.13 -10.50 37.32
CA PRO A 368 -23.89 -11.08 36.86
C PRO A 368 -24.07 -12.55 36.44
N THR A 369 -23.80 -12.84 35.17
CA THR A 369 -23.95 -14.20 34.60
C THR A 369 -22.61 -14.94 34.52
N HIS A 370 -21.56 -14.24 34.11
CA HIS A 370 -20.23 -14.79 33.92
C HIS A 370 -19.16 -13.82 34.42
N ILE A 371 -18.02 -14.35 34.86
CA ILE A 371 -16.82 -13.58 35.18
C ILE A 371 -15.71 -13.93 34.18
N LEU A 372 -15.06 -12.90 33.66
CA LEU A 372 -13.86 -12.98 32.84
C LEU A 372 -12.64 -12.87 33.75
N ASP A 373 -11.92 -13.98 33.88
CA ASP A 373 -10.63 -14.00 34.54
C ASP A 373 -9.53 -13.66 33.53
N MET A 374 -8.99 -12.45 33.62
CA MET A 374 -7.96 -11.96 32.71
C MET A 374 -6.57 -12.57 32.99
N SER A 375 -6.39 -13.25 34.13
CA SER A 375 -5.15 -13.96 34.44
C SER A 375 -5.05 -15.30 33.71
N SER A 376 -6.19 -15.97 33.52
CA SER A 376 -6.28 -17.24 32.79
C SER A 376 -6.83 -17.08 31.37
N ASP A 377 -7.20 -15.86 30.97
CA ASP A 377 -7.89 -15.55 29.71
C ASP A 377 -9.11 -16.47 29.50
N SER A 378 -9.89 -16.68 30.57
CA SER A 378 -11.02 -17.62 30.60
C SER A 378 -12.31 -16.99 31.12
N VAL A 379 -13.44 -17.58 30.73
CA VAL A 379 -14.78 -17.15 31.15
C VAL A 379 -15.37 -18.22 32.04
N LEU A 380 -15.80 -17.84 33.24
CA LEU A 380 -16.39 -18.72 34.24
C LEU A 380 -17.86 -18.34 34.45
N SER A 381 -18.76 -19.32 34.39
CA SER A 381 -20.18 -19.09 34.70
C SER A 381 -20.39 -18.94 36.21
N LEU A 382 -21.21 -17.97 36.60
CA LEU A 382 -21.63 -17.71 37.99
C LEU A 382 -22.92 -18.46 38.37
N GLY A 383 -23.40 -19.37 37.50
CA GLY A 383 -24.59 -20.19 37.74
C GLY A 383 -25.90 -19.55 37.30
N GLN A 384 -25.88 -18.27 36.89
CA GLN A 384 -27.01 -17.59 36.25
C GLN A 384 -26.84 -17.63 34.72
N ALA A 385 -27.85 -18.16 34.02
CA ALA A 385 -27.85 -18.20 32.56
C ALA A 385 -28.14 -16.81 31.97
N ILE A 386 -27.62 -16.54 30.78
CA ILE A 386 -27.95 -15.35 29.99
C ILE A 386 -29.40 -15.51 29.49
N HIS A 387 -30.21 -14.49 29.73
CA HIS A 387 -31.54 -14.32 29.17
C HIS A 387 -31.42 -13.86 27.72
N PHE A 388 -32.11 -14.53 26.82
CA PHE A 388 -32.20 -14.13 25.41
C PHE A 388 -33.68 -13.84 25.10
N PRO A 389 -34.02 -12.78 24.35
CA PRO A 389 -35.41 -12.39 24.10
C PRO A 389 -36.31 -13.50 23.52
N ASN A 390 -35.74 -14.47 22.80
CA ASN A 390 -36.44 -15.63 22.24
C ASN A 390 -36.01 -16.97 22.89
N GLU A 391 -35.40 -16.94 24.08
CA GLU A 391 -34.82 -18.07 24.83
C GLU A 391 -33.73 -18.88 24.09
N VAL A 392 -33.32 -18.44 22.89
CA VAL A 392 -32.34 -19.12 22.05
C VAL A 392 -31.17 -18.18 21.75
N PRO A 393 -29.93 -18.53 22.13
CA PRO A 393 -28.76 -17.75 21.76
C PRO A 393 -28.51 -17.79 20.24
N PRO A 394 -27.82 -16.79 19.67
CA PRO A 394 -27.32 -16.89 18.31
C PRO A 394 -26.46 -18.15 18.13
N LYS A 395 -26.68 -18.84 17.01
CA LYS A 395 -25.94 -20.07 16.69
C LYS A 395 -24.42 -19.84 16.75
N PRO A 396 -23.67 -20.73 17.42
CA PRO A 396 -22.21 -20.62 17.48
C PRO A 396 -21.59 -20.82 16.10
N ASP A 397 -20.61 -19.99 15.79
CA ASP A 397 -19.73 -20.12 14.63
C ASP A 397 -18.69 -21.24 14.84
N SER A 398 -17.98 -21.59 13.77
CA SER A 398 -16.90 -22.58 13.86
C SER A 398 -15.76 -22.06 14.74
N SER A 399 -15.26 -22.91 15.65
CA SER A 399 -14.15 -22.56 16.55
C SER A 399 -12.84 -22.22 15.82
N CYS A 400 -12.70 -22.56 14.53
CA CYS A 400 -11.52 -22.20 13.75
C CYS A 400 -11.30 -20.70 13.57
N TRP A 401 -12.34 -19.87 13.75
CA TRP A 401 -12.18 -18.41 13.73
C TRP A 401 -11.34 -17.86 14.90
N PHE A 402 -11.20 -18.64 15.98
CA PHE A 402 -10.47 -18.26 17.19
C PHE A 402 -9.11 -18.97 17.33
N ASP A 403 -8.72 -19.74 16.32
CA ASP A 403 -7.44 -20.44 16.27
C ASP A 403 -6.49 -19.70 15.30
N PRO A 404 -5.39 -19.09 15.79
CA PRO A 404 -4.48 -18.33 14.95
C PRO A 404 -3.70 -19.19 13.94
N ASP A 405 -3.63 -20.51 14.14
CA ASP A 405 -2.87 -21.42 13.29
C ASP A 405 -3.72 -22.07 12.18
N VAL A 406 -5.04 -21.84 12.17
CA VAL A 406 -5.99 -22.46 11.26
C VAL A 406 -6.70 -21.42 10.40
N LEU A 407 -6.51 -21.49 9.08
CA LEU A 407 -7.27 -20.68 8.13
C LEU A 407 -8.70 -21.23 8.02
N CYS A 408 -9.64 -20.55 8.68
CA CYS A 408 -11.06 -20.87 8.65
C CYS A 408 -11.65 -20.42 7.30
N THR A 409 -12.01 -21.36 6.44
CA THR A 409 -12.74 -21.09 5.18
C THR A 409 -14.18 -21.53 5.34
N GLU A 410 -15.13 -20.64 5.06
CA GLU A 410 -16.58 -20.89 5.15
C GLU A 410 -16.99 -22.18 4.41
N GLY A 411 -17.48 -23.14 5.21
CA GLY A 411 -18.61 -24.02 4.87
C GLY A 411 -18.53 -24.91 3.64
N LEU A 412 -18.07 -26.14 3.83
CA LEU A 412 -18.83 -27.30 3.32
C LEU A 412 -18.96 -28.30 4.47
N GLU A 413 -20.19 -28.65 4.85
CA GLU A 413 -20.43 -29.57 5.96
C GLU A 413 -19.75 -30.93 5.70
N PRO A 414 -19.18 -31.58 6.74
CA PRO A 414 -18.53 -32.88 6.60
C PRO A 414 -19.47 -33.93 6.00
N GLU A 415 -20.79 -33.81 6.20
CA GLU A 415 -21.79 -34.71 5.63
C GLU A 415 -21.90 -34.57 4.10
N VAL A 416 -21.80 -33.34 3.58
CA VAL A 416 -21.78 -33.05 2.14
C VAL A 416 -20.46 -33.49 1.52
N ILE A 417 -19.34 -33.30 2.24
CA ILE A 417 -18.04 -33.80 1.82
C ILE A 417 -18.04 -35.34 1.84
N MET A 418 -18.61 -35.99 2.86
CA MET A 418 -18.66 -37.44 2.95
C MET A 418 -19.59 -38.04 1.90
N LEU A 419 -20.74 -37.43 1.61
CA LEU A 419 -21.63 -37.86 0.53
C LEU A 419 -20.95 -37.67 -0.83
N GLY A 420 -20.25 -36.54 -1.02
CA GLY A 420 -19.43 -36.26 -2.20
C GLY A 420 -18.27 -37.24 -2.35
N VAL A 421 -17.55 -37.54 -1.27
CA VAL A 421 -16.42 -38.48 -1.23
C VAL A 421 -16.90 -39.90 -1.42
N MET A 422 -18.06 -40.31 -0.89
CA MET A 422 -18.64 -41.63 -1.13
C MET A 422 -19.13 -41.79 -2.56
N LEU A 423 -19.70 -40.73 -3.16
CA LEU A 423 -20.06 -40.70 -4.58
C LEU A 423 -18.81 -40.75 -5.47
N ILE A 424 -17.78 -39.98 -5.11
CA ILE A 424 -16.47 -40.00 -5.78
C ILE A 424 -15.80 -41.36 -5.60
N PHE A 425 -15.88 -42.00 -4.44
CA PHE A 425 -15.27 -43.30 -4.16
C PHE A 425 -15.99 -44.42 -4.92
N ALA A 426 -17.33 -44.40 -4.96
CA ALA A 426 -18.10 -45.33 -5.79
C ALA A 426 -17.80 -45.12 -7.29
N LEU A 427 -17.67 -43.87 -7.74
CA LEU A 427 -17.24 -43.53 -9.09
C LEU A 427 -15.79 -43.96 -9.36
N VAL A 428 -14.88 -43.87 -8.36
CA VAL A 428 -13.48 -44.29 -8.47
C VAL A 428 -13.36 -45.82 -8.49
N VAL A 429 -14.13 -46.56 -7.71
CA VAL A 429 -14.12 -48.04 -7.75
C VAL A 429 -14.69 -48.56 -9.07
N CYS A 430 -15.80 -47.98 -9.54
CA CYS A 430 -16.34 -48.26 -10.88
C CYS A 430 -15.35 -47.81 -11.98
N ALA A 431 -14.68 -46.67 -11.80
CA ALA A 431 -13.66 -46.19 -12.72
C ALA A 431 -12.35 -46.97 -12.64
N VAL A 432 -12.00 -47.65 -11.55
CA VAL A 432 -10.83 -48.53 -11.43
C VAL A 432 -11.13 -49.91 -12.03
N GLY A 433 -12.37 -50.40 -11.87
CA GLY A 433 -12.89 -51.55 -12.61
C GLY A 433 -12.90 -51.30 -14.12
N LEU A 434 -13.44 -50.16 -14.56
CA LEU A 434 -13.32 -49.72 -15.96
C LEU A 434 -11.87 -49.42 -16.34
N ALA A 435 -11.06 -48.79 -15.48
CA ALA A 435 -9.69 -48.41 -15.78
C ALA A 435 -8.73 -49.58 -15.80
N SER A 436 -9.01 -50.73 -15.19
CA SER A 436 -8.17 -51.93 -15.36
C SER A 436 -8.40 -52.57 -16.73
N LEU A 437 -9.66 -52.65 -17.17
CA LEU A 437 -10.03 -53.04 -18.53
C LEU A 437 -9.56 -52.01 -19.58
N ILE A 438 -9.64 -50.72 -19.25
CA ILE A 438 -9.18 -49.62 -20.09
C ILE A 438 -7.66 -49.45 -19.98
N ARG A 439 -6.95 -49.82 -18.90
CA ARG A 439 -5.47 -49.75 -18.77
C ARG A 439 -4.79 -50.75 -19.68
N GLN A 440 -5.41 -51.89 -19.92
CA GLN A 440 -4.97 -52.83 -20.94
C GLN A 440 -5.14 -52.26 -22.37
N SER A 441 -6.09 -51.33 -22.56
CA SER A 441 -6.29 -50.54 -23.79
C SER A 441 -5.43 -49.24 -23.84
N ILE A 442 -5.16 -48.61 -22.69
CA ILE A 442 -4.45 -47.33 -22.54
C ILE A 442 -2.94 -47.50 -22.57
N LEU A 443 -2.38 -48.65 -22.17
CA LEU A 443 -0.94 -48.91 -22.38
C LEU A 443 -0.58 -48.88 -23.88
N ASN A 444 -1.54 -49.18 -24.76
CA ASN A 444 -1.44 -48.97 -26.21
C ASN A 444 -1.76 -47.52 -26.63
N ASN A 445 -2.64 -46.78 -25.92
CA ASN A 445 -3.01 -45.38 -26.26
C ASN A 445 -2.13 -44.27 -25.66
N GLN A 446 -1.28 -44.52 -24.64
CA GLN A 446 -0.39 -43.50 -24.03
C GLN A 446 0.75 -43.02 -24.93
N LEU A 447 0.93 -43.61 -26.11
CA LEU A 447 1.79 -43.05 -27.17
C LEU A 447 1.15 -41.84 -27.86
N PHE A 448 -0.18 -41.68 -27.81
CA PHE A 448 -0.92 -40.74 -28.67
C PHE A 448 -1.62 -39.57 -27.95
N LYS A 449 -1.94 -39.63 -26.63
CA LYS A 449 -2.55 -38.50 -25.88
C LYS A 449 -2.16 -38.43 -24.39
N GLY A 450 -1.87 -37.23 -23.88
CA GLY A 450 -1.60 -36.89 -22.46
C GLY A 450 -0.43 -35.90 -22.26
N PRO A 451 -0.17 -35.38 -21.05
CA PRO A 451 0.91 -34.41 -20.77
C PRO A 451 2.34 -34.98 -20.94
N ASN A 452 2.44 -36.31 -21.11
CA ASN A 452 3.68 -37.01 -21.41
C ASN A 452 3.75 -37.53 -22.85
N LYS A 453 2.90 -37.02 -23.75
CA LYS A 453 2.81 -37.38 -25.17
C LYS A 453 4.21 -37.32 -25.82
N ILE A 454 4.68 -38.46 -26.31
CA ILE A 454 5.98 -38.58 -26.99
C ILE A 454 5.78 -38.40 -28.50
N ILE A 455 4.64 -38.82 -29.06
CA ILE A 455 4.35 -38.63 -30.48
C ILE A 455 3.56 -37.33 -30.67
N VAL A 456 4.16 -36.34 -31.32
CA VAL A 456 3.56 -35.02 -31.60
C VAL A 456 2.86 -35.05 -32.97
N THR A 457 1.67 -34.46 -33.08
CA THR A 457 0.86 -34.41 -34.32
C THR A 457 0.72 -32.99 -34.85
N LEU A 458 0.21 -32.80 -36.07
CA LEU A 458 0.15 -31.49 -36.73
C LEU A 458 -0.70 -30.46 -35.96
N ASP A 459 -1.68 -30.93 -35.19
CA ASP A 459 -2.51 -30.10 -34.31
C ASP A 459 -1.75 -29.48 -33.12
N ASP A 460 -0.61 -30.07 -32.72
CA ASP A 460 0.17 -29.61 -31.56
C ASP A 460 1.24 -28.57 -31.94
N LEU A 461 1.52 -28.39 -33.24
CA LEU A 461 2.62 -27.57 -33.74
C LEU A 461 2.14 -26.47 -34.67
N ILE A 462 2.50 -25.23 -34.33
CA ILE A 462 2.26 -24.08 -35.21
C ILE A 462 3.55 -23.76 -35.96
N PHE A 463 3.60 -24.04 -37.26
CA PHE A 463 4.79 -23.77 -38.07
C PHE A 463 4.97 -22.27 -38.35
N ILE A 464 6.19 -21.77 -38.14
CA ILE A 464 6.53 -20.35 -38.26
C ILE A 464 7.61 -20.17 -39.34
N ASN A 465 7.57 -19.06 -40.08
CA ASN A 465 8.65 -18.66 -40.99
C ASN A 465 9.64 -17.72 -40.26
N PRO A 466 10.89 -18.13 -39.98
CA PRO A 466 11.84 -17.31 -39.20
C PRO A 466 12.35 -16.06 -39.94
N GLU A 467 12.27 -16.01 -41.28
CA GLU A 467 12.75 -14.87 -42.10
C GLU A 467 12.01 -13.54 -41.82
N LEU A 468 10.79 -13.57 -41.28
CA LEU A 468 9.99 -12.35 -41.05
C LEU A 468 10.23 -11.64 -39.70
N HIS A 469 10.93 -12.26 -38.73
CA HIS A 469 10.92 -11.78 -37.33
C HIS A 469 12.22 -11.14 -36.81
N ARG A 470 13.30 -11.08 -37.61
CA ARG A 470 14.58 -10.45 -37.19
C ARG A 470 14.46 -8.93 -36.92
N LYS A 471 13.35 -8.30 -37.32
CA LYS A 471 13.06 -6.85 -37.13
C LYS A 471 12.22 -6.49 -35.88
N LYS A 472 11.76 -7.44 -35.07
CA LYS A 472 10.74 -7.16 -34.02
C LYS A 472 11.17 -7.38 -32.56
N ILE A 473 12.45 -7.63 -32.28
CA ILE A 473 12.97 -7.93 -30.92
C ILE A 473 13.89 -6.79 -30.43
N SER A 474 13.43 -5.54 -30.51
CA SER A 474 14.07 -4.42 -29.79
C SER A 474 13.15 -3.77 -28.75
N HIS A 475 11.90 -4.23 -28.59
CA HIS A 475 10.86 -3.48 -27.86
C HIS A 475 10.29 -4.14 -26.59
N MET A 476 10.89 -5.20 -26.05
CA MET A 476 10.31 -5.88 -24.87
C MET A 476 11.35 -6.35 -23.84
N LEU A 477 12.14 -5.43 -23.27
CA LEU A 477 12.96 -5.72 -22.08
C LEU A 477 13.08 -4.53 -21.10
N SER A 478 12.01 -3.75 -20.97
CA SER A 478 11.82 -2.79 -19.87
C SER A 478 10.45 -2.99 -19.25
N GLY A 479 10.41 -3.53 -18.04
CA GLY A 479 9.21 -3.64 -17.21
C GLY A 479 8.69 -5.07 -17.07
N PHE A 480 9.04 -5.71 -15.96
CA PHE A 480 8.10 -6.60 -15.30
C PHE A 480 7.81 -5.99 -13.94
N ASP A 481 6.66 -5.33 -13.86
CA ASP A 481 5.92 -5.21 -12.64
C ASP A 481 4.49 -5.69 -12.93
N ILE A 482 4.01 -6.51 -11.99
CA ILE A 482 2.62 -6.84 -11.67
C ILE A 482 2.00 -8.09 -12.33
N VAL A 483 1.62 -9.00 -11.42
CA VAL A 483 0.48 -9.93 -11.41
C VAL A 483 -0.61 -9.61 -12.43
N VAL A 484 -1.04 -10.59 -13.22
CA VAL A 484 -2.41 -10.58 -13.78
C VAL A 484 -3.02 -11.97 -13.73
N ASN A 485 -4.09 -12.07 -12.96
CA ASN A 485 -5.17 -13.01 -13.17
C ASN A 485 -6.10 -12.45 -14.28
N GLY A 486 -6.60 -13.31 -15.18
CA GLY A 486 -7.86 -13.04 -15.90
C GLY A 486 -7.81 -12.87 -17.43
N ARG A 487 -8.18 -13.94 -18.14
CA ARG A 487 -8.45 -14.04 -19.59
C ARG A 487 -9.60 -13.12 -20.04
N SER A 488 -9.40 -12.27 -21.05
CA SER A 488 -9.68 -12.45 -22.50
C SER A 488 -11.15 -12.53 -22.91
N LEU A 489 -11.63 -11.42 -23.48
CA LEU A 489 -12.81 -11.28 -24.33
C LEU A 489 -12.48 -11.70 -25.78
N LYS A 490 -13.32 -12.54 -26.39
CA LYS A 490 -13.30 -12.82 -27.83
C LYS A 490 -14.13 -11.77 -28.58
N SER A 491 -13.54 -11.18 -29.62
CA SER A 491 -14.01 -11.19 -31.02
C SER A 491 -13.66 -9.89 -31.71
N VAL A 492 -13.15 -9.99 -32.94
CA VAL A 492 -13.74 -9.38 -34.15
C VAL A 492 -12.86 -9.75 -35.34
N THR A 493 -13.52 -10.21 -36.39
CA THR A 493 -13.00 -10.77 -37.62
C THR A 493 -12.66 -9.71 -38.69
N ARG A 494 -11.50 -9.90 -39.33
CA ARG A 494 -11.17 -9.82 -40.77
C ARG A 494 -11.42 -8.54 -41.58
N SER A 495 -10.33 -8.00 -42.12
CA SER A 495 -10.03 -7.77 -43.56
C SER A 495 -8.63 -7.13 -43.66
N SER A 496 -7.82 -7.17 -44.71
CA SER A 496 -7.62 -8.07 -45.86
C SER A 496 -6.27 -7.66 -46.50
N SER A 497 -5.59 -8.62 -47.15
CA SER A 497 -4.59 -8.41 -48.21
C SER A 497 -3.19 -7.86 -47.86
N LEU A 498 -2.22 -8.77 -47.70
CA LEU A 498 -0.93 -8.73 -48.42
C LEU A 498 -0.31 -10.13 -48.45
N LYS A 499 0.01 -10.60 -49.66
CA LYS A 499 0.57 -11.93 -49.95
C LYS A 499 1.93 -12.10 -49.27
N SER A 500 1.97 -12.88 -48.17
CA SER A 500 3.21 -13.52 -47.69
C SER A 500 2.91 -15.01 -47.60
N THR A 501 3.72 -15.83 -48.27
CA THR A 501 3.62 -17.29 -48.26
C THR A 501 3.55 -17.81 -46.82
N VAL A 502 2.40 -18.35 -46.43
CA VAL A 502 2.17 -18.98 -45.13
C VAL A 502 3.11 -20.18 -45.01
N ALA A 503 3.92 -20.25 -43.95
CA ALA A 503 4.78 -21.42 -43.70
C ALA A 503 3.92 -22.68 -43.57
N THR A 504 4.24 -23.70 -44.36
CA THR A 504 3.60 -25.02 -44.29
C THR A 504 4.51 -26.02 -43.57
N HIS A 505 3.93 -27.10 -43.03
CA HIS A 505 4.66 -28.21 -42.41
C HIS A 505 5.69 -28.86 -43.34
N GLU A 506 5.56 -28.68 -44.66
CA GLU A 506 6.53 -29.14 -45.66
C GLU A 506 7.74 -28.20 -45.79
N THR A 507 7.54 -26.88 -45.62
CA THR A 507 8.53 -25.83 -45.97
C THR A 507 9.32 -25.28 -44.79
N SER A 508 8.82 -25.36 -43.55
CA SER A 508 9.55 -24.90 -42.35
C SER A 508 10.00 -26.05 -41.44
N ASN A 509 11.16 -25.88 -40.80
CA ASN A 509 11.69 -26.75 -39.75
C ASN A 509 11.54 -26.15 -38.34
N VAL A 510 10.93 -24.96 -38.22
CA VAL A 510 10.68 -24.27 -36.95
C VAL A 510 9.19 -24.24 -36.65
N ALA A 511 8.82 -24.59 -35.42
CA ALA A 511 7.44 -24.52 -34.96
C ALA A 511 7.33 -24.05 -33.50
N LEU A 512 6.11 -23.75 -33.07
CA LEU A 512 5.76 -23.48 -31.68
C LEU A 512 5.10 -24.73 -31.07
N TYR A 513 5.58 -25.18 -29.91
CA TYR A 513 5.01 -26.27 -29.13
C TYR A 513 4.74 -25.77 -27.70
N GLU A 514 3.48 -25.79 -27.25
CA GLU A 514 3.04 -25.30 -25.93
C GLU A 514 3.48 -23.85 -25.57
N GLY A 515 3.78 -23.01 -26.57
CA GLY A 515 4.25 -21.63 -26.37
C GLY A 515 5.75 -21.44 -26.56
N ASP A 516 6.53 -22.53 -26.62
CA ASP A 516 7.98 -22.49 -26.79
C ASP A 516 8.41 -22.79 -28.24
N TRP A 517 9.54 -22.23 -28.64
CA TRP A 517 10.11 -22.43 -29.98
C TRP A 517 10.80 -23.79 -30.06
N VAL A 518 10.47 -24.57 -31.07
CA VAL A 518 11.01 -25.91 -31.30
C VAL A 518 11.58 -26.09 -32.71
N TRP A 519 12.59 -26.94 -32.80
CA TRP A 519 13.24 -27.34 -34.03
C TRP A 519 12.83 -28.77 -34.41
N LEU A 520 12.36 -28.94 -35.65
CA LEU A 520 11.95 -30.21 -36.22
C LEU A 520 12.99 -30.72 -37.23
N LYS A 521 13.65 -31.82 -36.88
CA LYS A 521 14.54 -32.53 -37.81
C LYS A 521 13.81 -33.66 -38.53
N LYS A 522 13.48 -33.44 -39.80
CA LYS A 522 12.73 -34.37 -40.66
C LYS A 522 13.61 -35.54 -41.14
N PHE A 523 13.04 -36.73 -41.27
CA PHE A 523 13.71 -37.88 -41.89
C PHE A 523 13.57 -37.82 -43.42
N GLU A 524 14.66 -38.06 -44.14
CA GLU A 524 14.70 -37.94 -45.61
C GLU A 524 13.99 -39.08 -46.36
N THR A 525 13.74 -40.21 -45.69
CA THR A 525 13.20 -41.42 -46.35
C THR A 525 11.67 -41.51 -46.21
N ARG A 526 10.94 -41.42 -47.33
CA ARG A 526 9.47 -41.67 -47.40
C ARG A 526 9.04 -43.13 -47.15
N ALA A 527 9.99 -44.03 -46.83
CA ALA A 527 9.75 -45.47 -46.67
C ALA A 527 9.25 -45.88 -45.27
N ILE A 528 9.07 -44.92 -44.36
CA ILE A 528 8.55 -45.16 -43.02
C ILE A 528 7.05 -44.95 -43.10
N HIS A 529 6.26 -45.98 -42.83
CA HIS A 529 4.79 -45.85 -42.78
C HIS A 529 4.26 -45.82 -41.35
N ASN A 530 4.96 -46.45 -40.38
CA ASN A 530 4.56 -46.52 -38.97
C ASN A 530 5.76 -46.68 -38.03
N LEU A 531 5.69 -46.08 -36.83
CA LEU A 531 6.70 -46.22 -35.78
C LEU A 531 6.73 -47.67 -35.24
N ARG A 532 7.86 -48.35 -35.34
CA ARG A 532 8.04 -49.68 -34.72
C ARG A 532 8.12 -49.62 -33.20
N GLN A 533 7.56 -50.64 -32.53
CA GLN A 533 7.59 -50.78 -31.07
C GLN A 533 9.01 -50.75 -30.47
N SER A 534 10.00 -51.27 -31.19
CA SER A 534 11.42 -51.24 -30.80
C SER A 534 11.99 -49.82 -30.67
N SER A 535 11.41 -48.84 -31.36
CA SER A 535 11.87 -47.44 -31.32
C SER A 535 11.29 -46.68 -30.12
N THR A 536 10.15 -47.11 -29.59
CA THR A 536 9.52 -46.48 -28.43
C THR A 536 10.39 -46.56 -27.18
N SER A 537 11.17 -47.63 -27.00
CA SER A 537 12.10 -47.74 -25.86
C SER A 537 13.24 -46.73 -25.95
N ILE A 538 13.75 -46.44 -27.15
CA ILE A 538 14.81 -45.46 -27.40
C ILE A 538 14.28 -44.04 -27.20
N LEU A 539 13.09 -43.72 -27.71
CA LEU A 539 12.46 -42.40 -27.51
C LEU A 539 12.22 -42.09 -26.02
N ARG A 540 11.91 -43.10 -25.19
CA ARG A 540 11.84 -42.92 -23.73
C ARG A 540 13.20 -42.59 -23.13
N LYS A 541 14.25 -43.34 -23.49
CA LYS A 541 15.62 -43.04 -23.04
C LYS A 541 16.06 -41.63 -23.42
N MET A 542 15.72 -41.17 -24.63
CA MET A 542 16.03 -39.80 -25.07
C MET A 542 15.29 -38.73 -24.27
N LYS A 543 14.05 -38.99 -23.84
CA LYS A 543 13.25 -38.07 -23.00
C LYS A 543 13.80 -37.93 -21.58
N ASP A 544 14.46 -38.98 -21.06
CA ASP A 544 15.03 -38.99 -19.72
C ASP A 544 16.38 -38.26 -19.62
N LEU A 545 17.02 -37.95 -20.77
CA LEU A 545 18.29 -37.22 -20.81
C LEU A 545 18.07 -35.71 -20.59
N ARG A 546 18.49 -35.21 -19.42
CA ARG A 546 18.45 -33.77 -19.08
C ARG A 546 19.81 -33.29 -18.60
N HIS A 547 20.40 -32.35 -19.33
CA HIS A 547 21.67 -31.71 -18.99
C HIS A 547 21.78 -30.35 -19.71
N GLU A 548 22.43 -29.37 -19.09
CA GLU A 548 22.54 -27.99 -19.62
C GLU A 548 23.15 -27.93 -21.04
N ASN A 549 24.15 -28.78 -21.32
CA ASN A 549 24.84 -28.88 -22.61
C ASN A 549 24.31 -29.98 -23.55
N VAL A 550 23.12 -30.53 -23.30
CA VAL A 550 22.45 -31.50 -24.20
C VAL A 550 21.09 -30.92 -24.59
N ASN A 551 20.80 -30.83 -25.89
CA ASN A 551 19.59 -30.17 -26.35
C ASN A 551 18.35 -30.99 -26.01
N LEU A 552 17.35 -30.40 -25.35
CA LEU A 552 16.24 -31.14 -24.78
C LEU A 552 15.36 -31.79 -25.88
N PHE A 553 15.17 -33.10 -25.79
CA PHE A 553 14.21 -33.84 -26.61
C PHE A 553 12.79 -33.67 -26.04
N LEU A 554 11.90 -33.08 -26.84
CA LEU A 554 10.52 -32.78 -26.46
C LEU A 554 9.55 -33.84 -26.97
N GLY A 555 9.78 -34.35 -28.18
CA GLY A 555 8.92 -35.37 -28.77
C GLY A 555 9.32 -35.79 -30.18
N PHE A 556 8.55 -36.70 -30.75
CA PHE A 556 8.72 -37.28 -32.07
C PHE A 556 7.47 -36.98 -32.91
N PHE A 557 7.63 -36.13 -33.93
CA PHE A 557 6.56 -35.77 -34.82
C PHE A 557 6.27 -36.88 -35.82
N SER A 558 5.00 -37.28 -35.96
CA SER A 558 4.55 -38.32 -36.88
C SER A 558 3.18 -37.98 -37.43
N ASP A 559 3.13 -37.24 -38.53
CA ASP A 559 1.88 -36.87 -39.19
C ASP A 559 2.09 -36.55 -40.68
N CYS A 560 1.03 -36.67 -41.49
CA CYS A 560 1.02 -36.38 -42.92
C CYS A 560 2.17 -37.06 -43.73
N GLY A 561 2.65 -38.22 -43.28
CA GLY A 561 3.77 -38.94 -43.91
C GLY A 561 5.16 -38.35 -43.64
N ILE A 562 5.27 -37.34 -42.76
CA ILE A 562 6.53 -36.76 -42.31
C ILE A 562 6.83 -37.26 -40.90
N PHE A 563 8.04 -37.79 -40.72
CA PHE A 563 8.59 -38.14 -39.43
C PHE A 563 9.66 -37.11 -39.06
N ALA A 564 9.64 -36.59 -37.83
CA ALA A 564 10.69 -35.67 -37.37
C ALA A 564 10.97 -35.79 -35.87
N ILE A 565 12.20 -35.51 -35.46
CA ILE A 565 12.57 -35.35 -34.05
C ILE A 565 12.34 -33.89 -33.66
N VAL A 566 11.63 -33.65 -32.56
CA VAL A 566 11.32 -32.32 -32.01
C VAL A 566 12.24 -32.03 -30.83
N THR A 567 13.02 -30.97 -30.95
CA THR A 567 13.97 -30.50 -29.92
C THR A 567 13.78 -29.02 -29.63
N GLU A 568 14.29 -28.53 -28.50
CA GLU A 568 14.31 -27.10 -28.18
C GLU A 568 15.05 -26.29 -29.26
N TYR A 569 14.47 -25.15 -29.65
CA TYR A 569 15.06 -24.26 -30.67
C TYR A 569 16.18 -23.40 -30.08
N CYS A 570 17.36 -23.51 -30.67
CA CYS A 570 18.53 -22.71 -30.31
C CYS A 570 18.65 -21.51 -31.26
N SER A 571 18.37 -20.30 -30.76
CA SER A 571 18.19 -19.10 -31.58
C SER A 571 19.45 -18.59 -32.30
N ARG A 572 20.65 -19.07 -31.92
CA ARG A 572 21.93 -18.68 -32.55
C ARG A 572 22.42 -19.67 -33.60
N GLY A 573 21.64 -20.72 -33.90
CA GLY A 573 21.98 -21.71 -34.93
C GLY A 573 23.03 -22.73 -34.47
N SER A 574 23.69 -23.37 -35.44
CA SER A 574 24.75 -24.34 -35.16
C SER A 574 26.10 -23.67 -34.90
N LEU A 575 27.03 -24.42 -34.31
CA LEU A 575 28.41 -23.97 -34.09
C LEU A 575 29.09 -23.66 -35.44
N GLU A 576 28.76 -24.39 -36.51
CA GLU A 576 29.27 -24.08 -37.84
C GLU A 576 28.79 -22.71 -38.33
N ASP A 577 27.50 -22.41 -38.16
CA ASP A 577 26.92 -21.10 -38.53
C ASP A 577 27.55 -19.97 -37.71
N LEU A 578 27.77 -20.23 -36.42
CA LEU A 578 28.42 -19.31 -35.49
C LEU A 578 29.87 -19.00 -35.90
N LEU A 579 30.62 -20.01 -36.34
CA LEU A 579 32.01 -19.86 -36.77
C LEU A 579 32.12 -19.12 -38.12
N ARG A 580 31.16 -19.34 -39.02
CA ARG A 580 31.07 -18.69 -40.34
C ARG A 580 30.64 -17.22 -40.27
N ASN A 581 29.93 -16.82 -39.21
CA ASN A 581 29.47 -15.45 -39.05
C ASN A 581 30.65 -14.50 -38.76
N GLU A 582 31.09 -13.72 -39.74
CA GLU A 582 32.22 -12.78 -39.60
C GLU A 582 31.91 -11.57 -38.71
N ASP A 583 30.64 -11.16 -38.61
CA ASP A 583 30.21 -9.98 -37.82
C ASP A 583 30.50 -10.15 -36.32
N MET A 584 30.54 -11.41 -35.85
CA MET A 584 30.79 -11.72 -34.46
C MET A 584 32.28 -12.03 -34.22
N LYS A 585 32.94 -11.25 -33.37
CA LYS A 585 34.35 -11.48 -33.03
C LYS A 585 34.48 -12.52 -31.92
N LEU A 586 34.96 -13.72 -32.28
CA LEU A 586 35.17 -14.85 -31.38
C LEU A 586 36.60 -14.84 -30.84
N ASP A 587 36.81 -14.30 -29.64
CA ASP A 587 38.10 -14.36 -28.96
C ASP A 587 38.40 -15.76 -28.40
N TRP A 588 39.65 -16.01 -27.96
CA TRP A 588 40.04 -17.32 -27.44
C TRP A 588 39.22 -17.74 -26.21
N MET A 589 38.82 -16.77 -25.37
CA MET A 589 38.08 -17.04 -24.15
C MET A 589 36.68 -17.57 -24.47
N PHE A 590 35.99 -16.94 -25.41
CA PHE A 590 34.69 -17.37 -25.90
C PHE A 590 34.78 -18.67 -26.71
N LYS A 591 35.81 -18.85 -27.54
CA LYS A 591 36.10 -20.15 -28.18
C LYS A 591 36.27 -21.26 -27.15
N SER A 592 37.00 -20.98 -26.07
CA SER A 592 37.25 -21.96 -25.01
C SER A 592 36.00 -22.28 -24.18
N SER A 593 35.05 -21.35 -24.01
CA SER A 593 33.80 -21.65 -23.29
C SER A 593 32.94 -22.62 -24.09
N LEU A 594 32.79 -22.39 -25.40
CA LEU A 594 32.07 -23.30 -26.30
C LEU A 594 32.67 -24.72 -26.30
N VAL A 595 34.00 -24.83 -26.35
CA VAL A 595 34.68 -26.14 -26.28
C VAL A 595 34.46 -26.81 -24.92
N MET A 596 34.48 -26.05 -23.82
CA MET A 596 34.23 -26.60 -22.48
C MET A 596 32.80 -27.15 -22.36
N ASP A 597 31.83 -26.44 -22.91
CA ASP A 597 30.43 -26.86 -22.92
C ASP A 597 30.21 -28.12 -23.77
N LEU A 598 30.88 -28.20 -24.94
CA LEU A 598 30.90 -29.41 -25.75
C LEU A 598 31.48 -30.62 -24.97
N ILE A 599 32.60 -30.43 -24.26
CA ILE A 599 33.20 -31.50 -23.45
C ILE A 599 32.23 -31.97 -22.36
N LYS A 600 31.59 -31.06 -21.63
CA LYS A 600 30.61 -31.42 -20.57
C LYS A 600 29.43 -32.20 -21.15
N GLY A 601 28.90 -31.78 -22.30
CA GLY A 601 27.77 -32.44 -22.95
C GLY A 601 28.07 -33.88 -23.36
N ILE A 602 29.19 -34.13 -24.06
CA ILE A 602 29.54 -35.49 -24.50
C ILE A 602 29.89 -36.38 -23.30
N ARG A 603 30.59 -35.82 -22.32
CA ARG A 603 30.89 -36.50 -21.06
C ARG A 603 29.62 -36.99 -20.39
N TYR A 604 28.58 -36.16 -20.31
CA TYR A 604 27.28 -36.56 -19.75
C TYR A 604 26.63 -37.72 -20.55
N LEU A 605 26.63 -37.65 -21.89
CA LEU A 605 26.09 -38.71 -22.74
C LEU A 605 26.83 -40.04 -22.53
N HIS A 606 28.16 -40.02 -22.46
CA HIS A 606 28.96 -41.22 -22.23
C HIS A 606 28.74 -41.82 -20.84
N HIS A 607 28.50 -41.01 -19.80
CA HIS A 607 28.14 -41.51 -18.45
C HIS A 607 26.77 -42.19 -18.40
N ARG A 608 25.88 -41.90 -19.35
CA ARG A 608 24.57 -42.55 -19.50
C ARG A 608 24.60 -43.71 -20.50
N ASP A 609 25.81 -44.22 -20.82
CA ASP A 609 26.07 -45.28 -21.79
C ASP A 609 25.51 -44.99 -23.19
N PHE A 610 25.54 -43.72 -23.60
CA PHE A 610 24.94 -43.25 -24.84
C PHE A 610 26.00 -42.68 -25.79
N ALA A 611 26.35 -43.42 -26.84
CA ALA A 611 27.29 -42.96 -27.85
C ALA A 611 26.59 -42.04 -28.86
N HIS A 612 27.23 -40.93 -29.26
CA HIS A 612 26.60 -40.00 -30.20
C HIS A 612 26.66 -40.54 -31.63
N GLY A 613 27.83 -41.01 -32.08
CA GLY A 613 28.04 -41.70 -33.37
C GLY A 613 28.01 -40.82 -34.62
N ARG A 614 27.54 -39.56 -34.54
CA ARG A 614 27.53 -38.55 -35.63
C ARG A 614 27.85 -37.15 -35.12
N LEU A 615 28.83 -37.04 -34.22
CA LEU A 615 29.22 -35.76 -33.69
C LEU A 615 29.90 -34.91 -34.78
N LYS A 616 29.37 -33.71 -35.05
CA LYS A 616 29.91 -32.72 -36.00
C LYS A 616 29.53 -31.30 -35.54
N SER A 617 30.20 -30.28 -36.05
CA SER A 617 29.95 -28.88 -35.70
C SER A 617 28.49 -28.45 -35.96
N ARG A 618 27.84 -28.97 -37.01
CA ARG A 618 26.39 -28.78 -37.28
C ARG A 618 25.46 -29.30 -36.20
N ASN A 619 25.87 -30.35 -35.51
CA ASN A 619 25.07 -31.01 -34.48
C ASN A 619 25.34 -30.43 -33.07
N CYS A 620 26.13 -29.36 -33.01
CA CYS A 620 26.33 -28.55 -31.81
C CYS A 620 25.59 -27.23 -32.02
N VAL A 621 24.57 -26.94 -31.23
CA VAL A 621 23.72 -25.74 -31.37
C VAL A 621 23.90 -24.80 -30.19
N VAL A 622 23.64 -23.50 -30.39
CA VAL A 622 23.91 -22.47 -29.37
C VAL A 622 22.63 -21.71 -29.01
N ASP A 623 22.33 -21.64 -27.72
CA ASP A 623 21.13 -20.97 -27.21
C ASP A 623 21.29 -19.43 -27.17
N GLY A 624 20.22 -18.73 -26.78
CA GLY A 624 20.22 -17.26 -26.71
C GLY A 624 21.24 -16.66 -25.73
N ARG A 625 21.74 -17.47 -24.77
CA ARG A 625 22.71 -17.09 -23.74
C ARG A 625 24.14 -17.54 -24.08
N PHE A 626 24.38 -17.96 -25.32
CA PHE A 626 25.67 -18.46 -25.81
C PHE A 626 26.16 -19.75 -25.13
N VAL A 627 25.23 -20.57 -24.62
CA VAL A 627 25.55 -21.91 -24.11
C VAL A 627 25.45 -22.92 -25.25
N LEU A 628 26.49 -23.74 -25.42
CA LEU A 628 26.51 -24.79 -26.44
C LEU A 628 25.78 -26.05 -25.93
N LYS A 629 24.84 -26.55 -26.74
CA LYS A 629 24.06 -27.77 -26.53
C LYS A 629 24.26 -28.76 -27.67
N ILE A 630 24.38 -30.04 -27.34
CA ILE A 630 24.54 -31.13 -28.33
C ILE A 630 23.16 -31.64 -28.77
N THR A 631 22.90 -31.69 -30.07
CA THR A 631 21.67 -32.26 -30.65
C THR A 631 21.99 -33.54 -31.43
N ASP A 632 20.97 -34.20 -32.00
CA ASP A 632 21.10 -35.41 -32.82
C ASP A 632 21.69 -36.65 -32.15
N TYR A 633 21.77 -36.65 -30.82
CA TYR A 633 22.04 -37.84 -30.05
C TYR A 633 20.91 -38.86 -30.26
N GLY A 634 21.23 -40.14 -30.47
CA GLY A 634 20.22 -41.21 -30.58
C GLY A 634 19.59 -41.36 -31.95
N TYR A 635 19.90 -40.46 -32.89
CA TYR A 635 19.39 -40.50 -34.25
C TYR A 635 19.72 -41.81 -34.98
N ASN A 636 20.96 -42.30 -34.81
CA ASN A 636 21.42 -43.55 -35.43
C ASN A 636 20.74 -44.80 -34.85
N GLU A 637 20.63 -44.88 -33.52
CA GLU A 637 19.94 -45.99 -32.84
C GLU A 637 18.47 -46.04 -33.25
N LEU A 638 17.84 -44.87 -33.41
CA LEU A 638 16.46 -44.76 -33.88
C LEU A 638 16.31 -45.23 -35.33
N LEU A 639 17.24 -44.87 -36.22
CA LEU A 639 17.27 -45.36 -37.61
C LEU A 639 17.48 -46.89 -37.69
N GLU A 640 18.30 -47.46 -36.81
CA GLU A 640 18.50 -48.91 -36.72
C GLU A 640 17.24 -49.62 -36.20
N ALA A 641 16.62 -49.10 -35.13
CA ALA A 641 15.40 -49.66 -34.56
C ALA A 641 14.21 -49.62 -35.53
N GLN A 642 14.13 -48.61 -36.40
CA GLN A 642 13.16 -48.55 -37.49
C GLN A 642 13.53 -49.43 -38.70
N LYS A 643 14.74 -50.01 -38.73
CA LYS A 643 15.36 -50.68 -39.89
C LYS A 643 15.29 -49.84 -41.18
N CYS A 644 15.58 -48.54 -41.08
CA CYS A 644 15.68 -47.69 -42.26
C CYS A 644 16.83 -48.16 -43.18
N PRO A 645 16.72 -47.99 -44.51
CA PRO A 645 17.84 -48.26 -45.41
C PRO A 645 19.02 -47.34 -45.06
N TYR A 646 20.22 -47.89 -45.03
CA TYR A 646 21.43 -47.10 -44.81
C TYR A 646 21.75 -46.31 -46.07
N ILE A 647 21.56 -44.99 -46.03
CA ILE A 647 21.97 -44.08 -47.09
C ILE A 647 23.43 -43.72 -46.83
N GLN A 648 24.30 -43.90 -47.83
CA GLN A 648 25.68 -43.48 -47.69
C GLN A 648 25.73 -41.95 -47.60
N PRO A 649 26.27 -41.38 -46.50
CA PRO A 649 26.41 -39.94 -46.35
C PRO A 649 27.44 -39.41 -47.37
N SER A 650 27.32 -38.14 -47.73
CA SER A 650 28.27 -37.51 -48.64
C SER A 650 29.68 -37.50 -48.06
N PRO A 651 30.73 -37.46 -48.90
CA PRO A 651 32.11 -37.37 -48.44
C PRO A 651 32.35 -36.22 -47.46
N GLU A 652 31.66 -35.09 -47.62
CA GLU A 652 31.80 -33.95 -46.70
C GLU A 652 31.31 -34.27 -45.28
N GLU A 653 30.21 -35.02 -45.14
CA GLU A 653 29.68 -35.41 -43.83
C GLU A 653 30.58 -36.40 -43.08
N LEU A 654 31.44 -37.11 -43.80
CA LEU A 654 32.31 -38.15 -43.25
C LEU A 654 33.64 -37.61 -42.71
N LEU A 655 33.93 -36.30 -42.86
CA LEU A 655 35.19 -35.70 -42.42
C LEU A 655 35.44 -35.80 -40.91
N TRP A 656 34.38 -35.83 -40.11
CA TRP A 656 34.43 -36.03 -38.65
C TRP A 656 34.48 -37.50 -38.22
N THR A 657 34.36 -38.43 -39.16
CA THR A 657 34.24 -39.86 -38.86
C THR A 657 35.61 -40.49 -38.62
N ALA A 658 35.72 -41.29 -37.56
CA ALA A 658 36.97 -41.94 -37.18
C ALA A 658 37.43 -43.01 -38.20
N PRO A 659 38.74 -43.26 -38.36
CA PRO A 659 39.28 -44.21 -39.35
C PRO A 659 38.71 -45.63 -39.24
N GLU A 660 38.52 -46.14 -38.02
CA GLU A 660 37.95 -47.46 -37.76
C GLU A 660 36.49 -47.56 -38.23
N LEU A 661 35.70 -46.49 -38.01
CA LEU A 661 34.33 -46.40 -38.48
C LEU A 661 34.28 -46.23 -40.01
N LEU A 662 35.29 -45.61 -40.63
CA LEU A 662 35.38 -45.54 -42.10
C LEU A 662 35.72 -46.89 -42.75
N ARG A 663 36.36 -47.80 -42.01
CA ARG A 663 36.69 -49.18 -42.46
C ARG A 663 35.50 -50.13 -42.29
N ASP A 664 34.75 -50.00 -41.21
CA ASP A 664 33.62 -50.86 -40.87
C ASP A 664 32.27 -50.12 -41.00
N PRO A 665 31.44 -50.43 -42.02
CA PRO A 665 30.13 -49.79 -42.23
C PRO A 665 29.11 -50.07 -41.11
N ASP A 666 29.14 -51.25 -40.52
CA ASP A 666 28.16 -51.66 -39.50
C ASP A 666 28.49 -50.97 -38.18
N MET A 667 29.79 -50.88 -37.84
CA MET A 667 30.25 -50.14 -36.67
C MET A 667 30.00 -48.63 -36.82
N ARG A 668 30.12 -48.08 -38.05
CA ARG A 668 29.78 -46.67 -38.33
C ARG A 668 28.33 -46.35 -38.04
N ARG A 669 27.43 -47.30 -38.32
CA ARG A 669 26.00 -47.10 -38.10
C ARG A 669 25.67 -46.98 -36.61
N LYS A 670 26.34 -47.74 -35.75
CA LYS A 670 26.12 -47.70 -34.28
C LYS A 670 26.86 -46.55 -33.60
N GLY A 671 28.05 -46.22 -34.08
CA GLY A 671 28.93 -45.27 -33.39
C GLY A 671 29.61 -45.91 -32.18
N THR A 672 30.69 -45.30 -31.72
CA THR A 672 31.46 -45.78 -30.56
C THR A 672 31.91 -44.59 -29.72
N PHE A 673 32.10 -44.79 -28.41
CA PHE A 673 32.62 -43.75 -27.52
C PHE A 673 33.99 -43.22 -27.99
N LYS A 674 34.88 -44.10 -28.47
CA LYS A 674 36.18 -43.73 -29.02
C LYS A 674 36.08 -43.01 -30.37
N GLY A 675 35.02 -43.27 -31.14
CA GLY A 675 34.69 -42.54 -32.36
C GLY A 675 34.31 -41.09 -32.07
N ASP A 676 33.47 -40.85 -31.06
CA ASP A 676 33.06 -39.50 -30.66
C ASP A 676 34.26 -38.63 -30.22
N ILE A 677 35.27 -39.23 -29.57
CA ILE A 677 36.51 -38.56 -29.17
C ILE A 677 37.31 -38.07 -30.39
N TYR A 678 37.34 -38.87 -31.46
CA TYR A 678 37.96 -38.47 -32.72
C TYR A 678 37.19 -37.31 -33.37
N SER A 679 35.86 -37.40 -33.42
CA SER A 679 35.02 -36.34 -33.99
C SER A 679 35.16 -35.02 -33.22
N PHE A 680 35.28 -35.07 -31.89
CA PHE A 680 35.57 -33.91 -31.06
C PHE A 680 36.89 -33.23 -31.44
N ALA A 681 37.93 -33.98 -31.78
CA ALA A 681 39.22 -33.40 -32.18
C ALA A 681 39.12 -32.59 -33.49
N ILE A 682 38.27 -33.02 -34.42
CA ILE A 682 38.01 -32.30 -35.68
C ILE A 682 37.20 -31.02 -35.40
N ILE A 683 36.18 -31.08 -34.53
CA ILE A 683 35.43 -29.88 -34.12
C ILE A 683 36.34 -28.89 -33.38
N LEU A 684 37.25 -29.38 -32.55
CA LEU A 684 38.23 -28.55 -31.87
C LEU A 684 39.14 -27.83 -32.88
N GLN A 685 39.53 -28.49 -33.97
CA GLN A 685 40.23 -27.84 -35.07
C GLN A 685 39.40 -26.73 -35.72
N GLU A 686 38.12 -26.96 -35.99
CA GLU A 686 37.22 -25.96 -36.58
C GLU A 686 37.08 -24.72 -35.70
N VAL A 687 36.90 -24.88 -34.39
CA VAL A 687 36.77 -23.77 -33.44
C VAL A 687 38.08 -22.98 -33.34
N VAL A 688 39.22 -23.68 -33.26
CA VAL A 688 40.55 -23.05 -33.17
C VAL A 688 40.84 -22.27 -34.44
N ALA A 689 40.76 -22.92 -35.61
CA ALA A 689 41.08 -22.34 -36.90
C ALA A 689 40.00 -21.36 -37.42
N ARG A 690 38.80 -21.37 -36.83
CA ARG A 690 37.60 -20.65 -37.31
C ARG A 690 37.38 -20.89 -38.81
N GLY A 691 37.33 -22.15 -39.19
CA GLY A 691 37.21 -22.59 -40.57
C GLY A 691 36.68 -24.01 -40.69
N PRO A 692 36.40 -24.49 -41.92
CA PRO A 692 35.87 -25.83 -42.15
C PRO A 692 36.86 -26.93 -41.72
N PRO A 693 36.39 -28.17 -41.53
CA PRO A 693 37.26 -29.30 -41.22
C PRO A 693 38.32 -29.48 -42.32
N TYR A 694 39.58 -29.71 -41.92
CA TYR A 694 40.72 -29.82 -42.85
C TYR A 694 40.98 -28.57 -43.70
N CYS A 695 40.62 -27.37 -43.24
CA CYS A 695 40.82 -26.10 -43.97
C CYS A 695 42.25 -25.83 -44.47
N SER A 696 43.27 -26.47 -43.88
CA SER A 696 44.67 -26.34 -44.26
C SER A 696 45.12 -27.27 -45.40
N SER A 697 44.22 -28.09 -45.94
CA SER A 697 44.51 -29.10 -46.97
C SER A 697 43.79 -28.74 -48.26
N GLU A 698 44.51 -28.72 -49.39
CA GLU A 698 43.94 -28.45 -50.73
C GLU A 698 43.25 -29.67 -51.37
N LEU A 699 43.26 -30.81 -50.68
CA LEU A 699 42.66 -32.07 -51.15
C LEU A 699 41.13 -32.04 -51.06
N SER A 700 40.46 -32.76 -51.96
CA SER A 700 39.00 -32.93 -51.90
C SER A 700 38.58 -33.82 -50.73
N ALA A 701 37.33 -33.70 -50.27
CA ALA A 701 36.81 -34.50 -49.16
C ALA A 701 36.92 -36.02 -49.41
N GLU A 702 36.74 -36.46 -50.67
CA GLU A 702 36.89 -37.86 -51.09
C GLU A 702 38.33 -38.37 -50.96
N GLU A 703 39.30 -37.55 -51.36
CA GLU A 703 40.73 -37.87 -51.26
C GLU A 703 41.19 -37.94 -49.80
N ILE A 704 40.72 -37.00 -48.97
CA ILE A 704 40.97 -36.99 -47.53
C ILE A 704 40.46 -38.28 -46.91
N ILE A 705 39.20 -38.65 -47.17
CA ILE A 705 38.60 -39.88 -46.62
C ILE A 705 39.34 -41.12 -47.09
N LYS A 706 39.74 -41.18 -48.36
CA LYS A 706 40.52 -42.32 -48.89
C LYS A 706 41.85 -42.48 -48.15
N LYS A 707 42.56 -41.37 -47.88
CA LYS A 707 43.83 -41.36 -47.13
C LYS A 707 43.63 -41.70 -45.64
N VAL A 708 42.56 -41.21 -45.01
CA VAL A 708 42.22 -41.53 -43.62
C VAL A 708 41.81 -43.00 -43.48
N LYS A 709 41.09 -43.56 -44.45
CA LYS A 709 40.63 -44.96 -44.43
C LYS A 709 41.78 -45.96 -44.57
N LYS A 710 42.81 -45.66 -45.37
CA LYS A 710 43.97 -46.54 -45.62
C LYS A 710 45.30 -45.77 -45.51
N PRO A 711 45.89 -45.64 -44.31
CA PRO A 711 47.27 -45.14 -44.17
C PRO A 711 48.27 -46.18 -44.73
N PRO A 712 49.45 -45.80 -45.27
CA PRO A 712 50.13 -44.48 -45.25
C PRO A 712 50.02 -43.63 -46.55
N PRO A 713 50.25 -42.29 -46.50
CA PRO A 713 50.64 -41.46 -45.35
C PRO A 713 49.45 -41.09 -44.45
N LEU A 714 49.73 -40.83 -43.16
CA LEU A 714 48.72 -40.35 -42.20
C LEU A 714 48.22 -38.96 -42.60
N CYS A 715 46.93 -38.86 -42.92
CA CYS A 715 46.27 -37.59 -43.21
C CYS A 715 45.61 -37.05 -41.94
N ARG A 716 46.04 -35.87 -41.46
CA ARG A 716 45.47 -35.16 -40.30
C ARG A 716 45.45 -33.65 -40.57
N PRO A 717 44.52 -32.88 -39.98
CA PRO A 717 44.51 -31.43 -40.10
C PRO A 717 45.82 -30.79 -39.58
N ASN A 718 46.34 -29.81 -40.31
CA ASN A 718 47.51 -29.04 -39.88
C ASN A 718 47.05 -27.70 -39.28
N ILE A 719 47.54 -27.38 -38.09
CA ILE A 719 47.14 -26.17 -37.36
C ILE A 719 48.42 -25.46 -36.90
N ALA A 720 48.53 -24.18 -37.23
CA ALA A 720 49.66 -23.36 -36.83
C ALA A 720 49.71 -23.24 -35.29
N PRO A 721 50.90 -23.37 -34.66
CA PRO A 721 51.05 -23.36 -33.21
C PRO A 721 50.69 -22.03 -32.54
N GLU A 722 50.49 -20.96 -33.31
CA GLU A 722 50.17 -19.60 -32.84
C GLU A 722 48.67 -19.38 -32.53
N VAL A 723 47.78 -20.25 -33.06
CA VAL A 723 46.32 -20.03 -33.04
C VAL A 723 45.66 -20.52 -31.73
N ALA A 724 46.31 -21.41 -30.98
CA ALA A 724 45.82 -21.95 -29.72
C ALA A 724 46.96 -22.37 -28.77
N PRO A 725 46.72 -22.44 -27.44
CA PRO A 725 47.70 -22.93 -26.48
C PRO A 725 48.22 -24.33 -26.83
N LEU A 726 49.54 -24.56 -26.66
CA LEU A 726 50.21 -25.82 -27.00
C LEU A 726 49.58 -27.04 -26.31
N THR A 727 49.12 -26.88 -25.07
CA THR A 727 48.41 -27.93 -24.31
C THR A 727 47.08 -28.32 -24.93
N CYS A 728 46.34 -27.37 -25.54
CA CYS A 728 45.11 -27.64 -26.28
C CYS A 728 45.43 -28.44 -27.55
N LEU A 729 46.49 -28.04 -28.28
CA LEU A 729 46.93 -28.74 -29.49
C LEU A 729 47.40 -30.18 -29.18
N GLN A 730 48.02 -30.40 -28.03
CA GLN A 730 48.41 -31.74 -27.56
C GLN A 730 47.19 -32.63 -27.27
N VAL A 731 46.17 -32.10 -26.58
CA VAL A 731 44.92 -32.83 -26.31
C VAL A 731 44.24 -33.22 -27.61
N MET A 732 44.09 -32.27 -28.54
CA MET A 732 43.54 -32.51 -29.87
C MET A 732 44.31 -33.63 -30.62
N LYS A 733 45.65 -33.62 -30.56
CA LYS A 733 46.49 -34.64 -31.18
C LYS A 733 46.31 -36.04 -30.58
N GLN A 734 46.06 -36.13 -29.27
CA GLN A 734 45.76 -37.39 -28.59
C GLN A 734 44.36 -37.91 -28.97
N CYS A 735 43.38 -37.01 -29.11
CA CYS A 735 42.00 -37.37 -29.42
C CYS A 735 41.81 -37.94 -30.84
N TRP A 736 42.59 -37.52 -31.84
CA TRP A 736 42.50 -38.06 -33.21
C TRP A 736 43.52 -39.16 -33.55
N ALA A 737 44.04 -39.86 -32.53
CA ALA A 737 45.00 -40.95 -32.73
C ALA A 737 44.43 -42.05 -33.63
N GLU A 738 45.29 -42.67 -34.45
CA GLU A 738 44.89 -43.71 -35.41
C GLU A 738 44.31 -44.94 -34.73
N ALA A 739 44.95 -45.42 -33.65
CA ALA A 739 44.46 -46.53 -32.85
C ALA A 739 43.41 -46.04 -31.83
N PRO A 740 42.18 -46.61 -31.78
CA PRO A 740 41.12 -46.18 -30.86
C PRO A 740 41.54 -46.25 -29.38
N GLU A 741 42.31 -47.26 -28.99
CA GLU A 741 42.75 -47.47 -27.60
C GLU A 741 43.70 -46.40 -27.08
N ARG A 742 44.39 -45.69 -27.97
CA ARG A 742 45.31 -44.59 -27.59
C ARG A 742 44.58 -43.28 -27.34
N ARG A 743 43.28 -43.20 -27.64
CA ARG A 743 42.48 -41.98 -27.44
C ARG A 743 42.03 -41.88 -25.97
N PRO A 744 42.20 -40.72 -25.31
CA PRO A 744 41.82 -40.51 -23.91
C PRO A 744 40.30 -40.61 -23.72
N THR A 745 39.84 -40.83 -22.50
CA THR A 745 38.41 -40.70 -22.16
C THR A 745 37.98 -39.23 -22.06
N PHE A 746 36.69 -38.92 -22.21
CA PHE A 746 36.20 -37.53 -22.05
C PHE A 746 36.40 -36.99 -20.62
N GLU A 747 36.48 -37.87 -19.61
CA GLU A 747 36.82 -37.46 -18.24
C GLU A 747 38.26 -36.92 -18.18
N GLU A 748 39.22 -37.63 -18.79
CA GLU A 748 40.60 -37.16 -18.90
C GLU A 748 40.72 -35.88 -19.73
N VAL A 749 39.98 -35.78 -20.84
CA VAL A 749 39.94 -34.58 -21.69
C VAL A 749 39.41 -33.38 -20.89
N PHE A 750 38.34 -33.56 -20.11
CA PHE A 750 37.78 -32.51 -19.26
C PHE A 750 38.79 -32.01 -18.23
N HIS A 751 39.49 -32.91 -17.52
CA HIS A 751 40.51 -32.51 -16.55
C HIS A 751 41.70 -31.78 -17.18
N LYS A 752 42.17 -32.25 -18.34
CA LYS A 752 43.25 -31.58 -19.10
C LYS A 752 42.81 -30.18 -19.54
N PHE A 753 41.61 -30.04 -20.12
CA PHE A 753 41.11 -28.75 -20.62
C PHE A 753 40.75 -27.76 -19.50
N LYS A 754 40.26 -28.24 -18.35
CA LYS A 754 40.02 -27.41 -17.15
C LYS A 754 41.32 -26.79 -16.62
N THR A 755 42.44 -27.48 -16.76
CA THR A 755 43.76 -26.98 -16.34
C THR A 755 44.27 -25.87 -17.25
N ILE A 756 43.96 -25.93 -18.55
CA ILE A 756 44.28 -24.88 -19.54
C ILE A 756 43.62 -23.53 -19.20
N ASN A 757 42.45 -23.58 -18.56
CA ASN A 757 41.64 -22.39 -18.25
C ASN A 757 41.83 -21.81 -16.84
N LYS A 758 42.74 -22.38 -16.02
CA LYS A 758 43.07 -21.81 -14.69
C LYS A 758 43.87 -20.52 -14.85
N GLY A 759 43.30 -19.38 -14.41
CA GLY A 759 43.98 -18.08 -14.32
C GLY A 759 43.47 -16.95 -15.24
N LYS A 760 42.51 -17.19 -16.16
CA LYS A 760 41.99 -16.17 -17.08
C LYS A 760 40.50 -15.80 -16.92
N LYS A 761 39.83 -16.27 -15.86
CA LYS A 761 38.37 -16.14 -15.67
C LYS A 761 37.83 -14.70 -15.64
N THR A 762 38.67 -13.68 -15.46
CA THR A 762 38.25 -12.30 -15.21
C THR A 762 37.88 -11.51 -16.47
N ASN A 763 38.36 -11.88 -17.68
CA ASN A 763 38.25 -11.00 -18.86
C ASN A 763 37.05 -11.29 -19.80
N ILE A 764 36.19 -12.29 -19.49
CA ILE A 764 35.00 -12.60 -20.32
C ILE A 764 33.85 -11.61 -20.06
N ILE A 765 33.73 -11.14 -18.81
CA ILE A 765 32.60 -10.29 -18.38
C ILE A 765 32.70 -8.90 -19.00
N ASP A 766 33.91 -8.32 -19.10
CA ASP A 766 34.15 -7.01 -19.71
C ASP A 766 33.79 -6.94 -21.20
N SER A 767 34.00 -8.03 -21.94
CA SER A 767 33.62 -8.08 -23.36
C SER A 767 32.10 -8.23 -23.55
N MET A 768 31.38 -8.81 -22.60
CA MET A 768 29.92 -8.86 -22.60
C MET A 768 29.30 -7.54 -22.10
N LEU A 769 29.95 -6.85 -21.16
CA LEU A 769 29.56 -5.53 -20.65
C LEU A 769 29.50 -4.47 -21.75
N ARG A 770 30.52 -4.39 -22.63
CA ARG A 770 30.51 -3.47 -23.78
C ARG A 770 29.37 -3.71 -24.77
N MET A 771 28.83 -4.93 -24.84
CA MET A 771 27.69 -5.25 -25.70
C MET A 771 26.36 -4.88 -25.01
N LEU A 772 26.29 -4.95 -23.68
CA LEU A 772 25.14 -4.55 -22.87
C LEU A 772 24.98 -3.02 -22.77
N GLU A 773 26.09 -2.26 -22.76
CA GLU A 773 26.08 -0.78 -22.79
C GLU A 773 25.29 -0.22 -23.99
N GLN A 774 25.41 -0.84 -25.15
CA GLN A 774 24.68 -0.42 -26.34
C GLN A 774 23.17 -0.73 -26.28
N TYR A 775 22.76 -1.70 -25.46
CA TYR A 775 21.35 -1.97 -25.16
C TYR A 775 20.78 -1.02 -24.10
N SER A 776 21.61 -0.52 -23.18
CA SER A 776 21.23 0.48 -22.17
C SER A 776 20.73 1.79 -22.79
N SER A 777 21.33 2.21 -23.91
CA SER A 777 20.98 3.46 -24.58
C SER A 777 19.54 3.50 -25.12
N ASN A 778 18.99 2.36 -25.56
CA ASN A 778 17.58 2.31 -26.01
C ASN A 778 16.58 2.37 -24.85
N LEU A 779 17.00 2.00 -23.64
CA LEU A 779 16.17 2.08 -22.43
C LEU A 779 16.05 3.53 -21.94
N GLU A 780 17.09 4.35 -22.16
CA GLU A 780 17.10 5.78 -21.85
C GLU A 780 16.00 6.55 -22.62
N ASP A 781 15.70 6.14 -23.85
CA ASP A 781 14.62 6.77 -24.65
C ASP A 781 13.23 6.53 -24.05
N LEU A 782 12.98 5.39 -23.41
CA LEU A 782 11.70 5.09 -22.75
C LEU A 782 11.57 5.81 -21.40
N ILE A 783 12.69 5.98 -20.68
CA ILE A 783 12.73 6.78 -19.46
C ILE A 783 12.42 8.26 -19.77
N ARG A 784 12.84 8.75 -20.95
CA ARG A 784 12.51 10.11 -21.40
C ARG A 784 11.00 10.34 -21.52
N GLU A 785 10.25 9.40 -22.09
CA GLU A 785 8.79 9.50 -22.25
C GLU A 785 8.06 9.58 -20.90
N ARG A 786 8.46 8.75 -19.93
CA ARG A 786 7.90 8.82 -18.55
C ARG A 786 8.30 10.08 -17.80
N THR A 787 9.45 10.67 -18.12
CA THR A 787 9.89 11.95 -17.55
C THR A 787 9.03 13.11 -18.07
N GLU A 788 8.57 13.04 -19.33
CA GLU A 788 7.68 14.05 -19.92
C GLU A 788 6.27 14.03 -19.27
N GLU A 789 5.70 12.86 -18.98
CA GLU A 789 4.41 12.75 -18.27
C GLU A 789 4.48 13.35 -16.85
N LEU A 790 5.58 13.11 -16.13
CA LEU A 790 5.81 13.67 -14.80
C LEU A 790 5.93 15.21 -14.85
N GLU A 791 6.59 15.75 -15.88
CA GLU A 791 6.74 17.20 -16.04
C GLU A 791 5.38 17.87 -16.30
N ILE A 792 4.48 17.22 -17.05
CA ILE A 792 3.11 17.73 -17.27
C ILE A 792 2.32 17.79 -15.96
N GLU A 793 2.42 16.76 -15.12
CA GLU A 793 1.69 16.73 -13.83
C GLU A 793 2.27 17.76 -12.86
N LYS A 794 3.60 17.89 -12.80
CA LYS A 794 4.29 18.93 -12.04
C LYS A 794 3.83 20.33 -12.47
N GLN A 795 3.72 20.60 -13.78
CA GLN A 795 3.21 21.89 -14.27
C GLN A 795 1.79 22.21 -13.79
N LYS A 796 0.90 21.22 -13.65
CA LYS A 796 -0.46 21.44 -13.11
C LYS A 796 -0.42 21.82 -11.63
N THR A 797 0.37 21.12 -10.83
CA THR A 797 0.56 21.42 -9.40
C THR A 797 1.15 22.81 -9.20
N GLU A 798 2.15 23.18 -10.03
CA GLU A 798 2.76 24.49 -10.00
C GLU A 798 1.80 25.62 -10.34
N LYS A 799 0.92 25.41 -11.33
CA LYS A 799 -0.11 26.37 -11.72
C LYS A 799 -1.09 26.62 -10.57
N LEU A 800 -1.57 25.57 -9.90
CA LEU A 800 -2.47 25.71 -8.75
C LEU A 800 -1.80 26.44 -7.58
N LEU A 801 -0.54 26.13 -7.27
CA LEU A 801 0.20 26.80 -6.20
C LEU A 801 0.36 28.31 -6.47
N SER A 802 0.63 28.68 -7.73
CA SER A 802 0.76 30.09 -8.15
C SER A 802 -0.56 30.88 -8.14
N GLN A 803 -1.71 30.20 -8.11
CA GLN A 803 -3.03 30.84 -8.00
C GLN A 803 -3.41 31.12 -6.54
N MET A 804 -2.91 30.33 -5.60
CA MET A 804 -3.24 30.43 -4.17
C MET A 804 -2.28 31.34 -3.39
N LEU A 805 -1.03 31.48 -3.87
CA LEU A 805 0.02 32.23 -3.21
C LEU A 805 0.71 33.19 -4.18
N PRO A 806 1.29 34.29 -3.69
CA PRO A 806 2.07 35.15 -4.56
C PRO A 806 3.27 34.39 -5.18
N PRO A 807 3.64 34.65 -6.45
CA PRO A 807 4.65 33.86 -7.16
C PRO A 807 5.99 33.74 -6.43
N SER A 808 6.46 34.83 -5.80
CA SER A 808 7.72 34.84 -5.03
C SER A 808 7.69 33.91 -3.80
N VAL A 809 6.52 33.79 -3.17
CA VAL A 809 6.30 32.93 -2.00
C VAL A 809 6.12 31.47 -2.43
N ALA A 810 5.40 31.24 -3.54
CA ALA A 810 5.22 29.91 -4.11
C ALA A 810 6.56 29.29 -4.54
N GLU A 811 7.47 30.07 -5.14
CA GLU A 811 8.82 29.60 -5.50
C GLU A 811 9.68 29.25 -4.28
N ALA A 812 9.62 30.04 -3.21
CA ALA A 812 10.31 29.75 -1.95
C ALA A 812 9.80 28.45 -1.30
N LEU A 813 8.49 28.18 -1.36
CA LEU A 813 7.91 26.91 -0.88
C LEU A 813 8.25 25.72 -1.78
N LYS A 814 8.27 25.89 -3.12
CA LYS A 814 8.69 24.84 -4.06
C LYS A 814 10.12 24.36 -3.82
N THR A 815 10.99 25.24 -3.33
CA THR A 815 12.39 24.93 -3.01
C THR A 815 12.58 24.37 -1.59
N GLY A 816 11.48 24.15 -0.85
CA GLY A 816 11.52 23.66 0.53
C GLY A 816 11.98 24.71 1.55
N GLY A 817 12.02 25.99 1.16
CA GLY A 817 12.40 27.09 2.02
C GLY A 817 11.25 27.56 2.91
N THR A 818 11.60 28.04 4.11
CA THR A 818 10.67 28.75 5.00
C THR A 818 10.55 30.21 4.56
N VAL A 819 9.33 30.75 4.47
CA VAL A 819 9.08 32.14 4.08
C VAL A 819 9.04 33.02 5.33
N GLU A 820 10.05 33.86 5.52
CA GLU A 820 10.10 34.79 6.65
C GLU A 820 9.16 35.99 6.43
N PRO A 821 8.54 36.56 7.49
CA PRO A 821 7.75 37.78 7.39
C PRO A 821 8.60 38.99 6.93
N GLU A 822 8.12 39.74 5.94
CA GLU A 822 8.77 40.95 5.41
C GLU A 822 8.05 42.23 5.89
N TYR A 823 8.82 43.26 6.24
CA TYR A 823 8.32 44.59 6.58
C TYR A 823 8.30 45.52 5.36
N PHE A 824 7.15 46.11 5.04
CA PHE A 824 6.94 47.06 3.94
C PHE A 824 6.69 48.47 4.48
N ASP A 825 7.47 49.45 4.00
CA ASP A 825 7.43 50.83 4.51
C ASP A 825 6.18 51.61 4.07
N GLN A 826 5.72 51.38 2.83
CA GLN A 826 4.54 52.03 2.26
C GLN A 826 3.74 51.05 1.39
N VAL A 827 2.50 50.82 1.79
CA VAL A 827 1.53 49.96 1.10
C VAL A 827 0.19 50.68 1.13
N THR A 828 -0.56 50.64 0.03
CA THR A 828 -1.96 51.09 0.04
C THR A 828 -2.89 49.88 0.11
N ILE A 829 -3.79 49.90 1.08
CA ILE A 829 -4.77 48.84 1.33
C ILE A 829 -6.17 49.35 0.97
N TYR A 830 -6.88 48.52 0.22
CA TYR A 830 -8.28 48.65 -0.14
C TYR A 830 -9.13 47.74 0.74
N PHE A 831 -10.19 48.30 1.31
CA PHE A 831 -11.29 47.55 1.91
C PHE A 831 -12.60 47.98 1.26
N SER A 832 -13.46 47.01 0.95
CA SER A 832 -14.85 47.29 0.60
C SER A 832 -15.82 46.39 1.33
N ASP A 833 -16.96 46.96 1.68
CA ASP A 833 -18.09 46.26 2.27
C ASP A 833 -19.38 46.50 1.48
N ILE A 834 -20.31 45.55 1.57
CA ILE A 834 -21.64 45.63 0.97
C ILE A 834 -22.60 46.29 1.97
N VAL A 835 -23.11 47.45 1.60
CA VAL A 835 -24.02 48.21 2.47
C VAL A 835 -25.36 47.48 2.60
N GLY A 836 -25.67 47.02 3.81
CA GLY A 836 -26.91 46.30 4.09
C GLY A 836 -26.83 44.80 3.83
N PHE A 837 -25.62 44.23 3.71
CA PHE A 837 -25.42 42.80 3.48
C PHE A 837 -26.18 41.93 4.49
N THR A 838 -26.15 42.25 5.78
CA THR A 838 -26.89 41.49 6.81
C THR A 838 -28.39 41.42 6.53
N SER A 839 -28.98 42.48 5.96
CA SER A 839 -30.39 42.50 5.57
C SER A 839 -30.64 41.71 4.29
N ILE A 840 -29.72 41.75 3.33
CA ILE A 840 -29.78 40.96 2.10
C ILE A 840 -29.66 39.47 2.44
N SER A 841 -28.68 39.08 3.26
CA SER A 841 -28.45 37.70 3.70
C SER A 841 -29.60 37.15 4.56
N ALA A 842 -30.31 38.01 5.30
CA ALA A 842 -31.49 37.59 6.07
C ALA A 842 -32.72 37.35 5.18
N LEU A 843 -32.74 37.88 3.95
CA LEU A 843 -33.85 37.78 3.00
C LEU A 843 -33.59 36.76 1.87
N SER A 844 -32.38 36.18 1.78
CA SER A 844 -31.96 35.25 0.73
C SER A 844 -31.64 33.86 1.29
N GLU A 845 -31.77 32.81 0.48
CA GLU A 845 -31.33 31.47 0.88
C GLU A 845 -29.79 31.36 0.89
N PRO A 846 -29.20 30.47 1.73
CA PRO A 846 -27.74 30.34 1.83
C PRO A 846 -27.04 30.08 0.49
N ILE A 847 -27.66 29.32 -0.42
CA ILE A 847 -27.10 29.05 -1.75
C ILE A 847 -27.09 30.32 -2.63
N GLU A 848 -28.13 31.14 -2.53
CA GLU A 848 -28.26 32.39 -3.29
C GLU A 848 -27.28 33.46 -2.81
N VAL A 849 -26.94 33.46 -1.50
CA VAL A 849 -25.90 34.31 -0.92
C VAL A 849 -24.52 33.91 -1.46
N VAL A 850 -24.23 32.61 -1.56
CA VAL A 850 -22.97 32.11 -2.13
C VAL A 850 -22.85 32.48 -3.61
N ASP A 851 -23.92 32.31 -4.40
CA ASP A 851 -23.93 32.68 -5.81
C ASP A 851 -23.77 34.19 -6.01
N LEU A 852 -24.39 35.02 -5.16
CA LEU A 852 -24.21 36.48 -5.17
C LEU A 852 -22.75 36.87 -4.92
N LEU A 853 -22.12 36.29 -3.89
CA LEU A 853 -20.72 36.57 -3.55
C LEU A 853 -19.78 36.10 -4.66
N ASN A 854 -20.01 34.91 -5.24
CA ASN A 854 -19.22 34.39 -6.35
C ASN A 854 -19.32 35.28 -7.60
N ASP A 855 -20.52 35.71 -7.97
CA ASP A 855 -20.72 36.63 -9.11
C ASP A 855 -20.03 37.97 -8.90
N LEU A 856 -20.16 38.53 -7.68
CA LEU A 856 -19.53 39.81 -7.32
C LEU A 856 -18.00 39.71 -7.30
N TYR A 857 -17.45 38.67 -6.67
CA TYR A 857 -16.01 38.45 -6.61
C TYR A 857 -15.40 38.08 -7.95
N THR A 858 -16.13 37.37 -8.83
CA THR A 858 -15.69 37.13 -10.22
C THR A 858 -15.56 38.46 -10.98
N LEU A 859 -16.51 39.38 -10.78
CA LEU A 859 -16.45 40.72 -11.37
C LEU A 859 -15.27 41.54 -10.80
N PHE A 860 -15.02 41.47 -9.48
CA PHE A 860 -13.86 42.13 -8.88
C PHE A 860 -12.55 41.54 -9.39
N ASP A 861 -12.41 40.21 -9.38
CA ASP A 861 -11.20 39.51 -9.84
C ASP A 861 -10.88 39.83 -11.32
N ALA A 862 -11.91 40.01 -12.16
CA ALA A 862 -11.74 40.46 -13.55
C ALA A 862 -11.19 41.90 -13.66
N VAL A 863 -11.55 42.78 -12.73
CA VAL A 863 -10.99 44.15 -12.65
C VAL A 863 -9.56 44.10 -12.13
N LEU A 864 -9.28 43.29 -11.10
CA LEU A 864 -7.95 43.14 -10.50
C LEU A 864 -6.88 42.75 -11.52
N GLY A 865 -7.21 41.88 -12.49
CA GLY A 865 -6.27 41.42 -13.52
C GLY A 865 -5.65 42.52 -14.39
N ASN A 866 -6.20 43.74 -14.38
CA ASN A 866 -5.68 44.89 -15.15
C ASN A 866 -4.79 45.84 -14.32
N HIS A 867 -4.64 45.61 -13.01
CA HIS A 867 -3.93 46.51 -12.09
C HIS A 867 -2.84 45.74 -11.31
N ASP A 868 -1.79 46.43 -10.86
CA ASP A 868 -0.71 45.84 -10.05
C ASP A 868 -1.14 45.75 -8.57
N VAL A 869 -1.99 44.76 -8.29
CA VAL A 869 -2.65 44.56 -7.00
C VAL A 869 -2.64 43.10 -6.60
N TYR A 870 -2.56 42.84 -5.29
CA TYR A 870 -2.61 41.51 -4.71
C TYR A 870 -3.88 41.34 -3.86
N LYS A 871 -4.66 40.29 -4.16
CA LYS A 871 -5.85 39.90 -3.40
C LYS A 871 -5.45 39.28 -2.07
N VAL A 872 -5.90 39.88 -0.98
CA VAL A 872 -5.70 39.38 0.39
C VAL A 872 -6.92 38.56 0.80
N GLU A 873 -6.80 37.70 1.80
CA GLU A 873 -7.93 36.92 2.33
C GLU A 873 -9.17 37.80 2.62
N THR A 874 -10.34 37.33 2.20
CA THR A 874 -11.64 37.97 2.45
C THR A 874 -12.20 37.51 3.79
N ILE A 875 -12.69 38.44 4.61
CA ILE A 875 -13.35 38.14 5.90
C ILE A 875 -14.82 38.51 5.75
N GLY A 876 -15.70 37.51 5.71
CA GLY A 876 -17.15 37.74 5.54
C GLY A 876 -17.48 38.30 4.16
N ASP A 877 -18.23 39.41 4.13
CA ASP A 877 -18.61 40.20 2.95
C ASP A 877 -17.55 41.24 2.53
N ALA A 878 -16.51 41.42 3.34
CA ALA A 878 -15.46 42.39 3.06
C ALA A 878 -14.42 41.87 2.05
N TYR A 879 -14.16 42.67 1.02
CA TYR A 879 -13.14 42.39 0.00
C TYR A 879 -11.88 43.22 0.25
N MET A 880 -10.74 42.54 0.39
CA MET A 880 -9.46 43.15 0.78
C MET A 880 -8.41 42.99 -0.33
N VAL A 881 -7.78 44.10 -0.71
CA VAL A 881 -6.75 44.14 -1.75
C VAL A 881 -5.62 45.07 -1.30
N ALA A 882 -4.38 44.76 -1.65
CA ALA A 882 -3.22 45.60 -1.35
C ALA A 882 -2.34 45.80 -2.58
N SER A 883 -1.66 46.95 -2.66
CA SER A 883 -0.60 47.22 -3.64
C SER A 883 0.64 47.78 -2.94
N GLY A 884 1.81 47.54 -3.53
CA GLY A 884 3.12 47.77 -2.91
C GLY A 884 3.67 46.54 -2.17
N LEU A 885 2.94 45.42 -2.21
CA LEU A 885 3.35 44.09 -1.75
C LEU A 885 2.72 43.00 -2.63
N PRO A 886 3.32 41.79 -2.70
CA PRO A 886 4.64 41.43 -2.16
C PRO A 886 5.80 42.09 -2.93
N LYS A 887 5.55 42.67 -4.11
CA LYS A 887 6.53 43.44 -4.87
C LYS A 887 6.35 44.93 -4.58
N ARG A 888 7.44 45.61 -4.22
CA ARG A 888 7.47 47.06 -4.01
C ARG A 888 7.41 47.77 -5.37
N ASN A 889 6.44 48.67 -5.54
CA ASN A 889 6.26 49.45 -6.78
C ASN A 889 6.44 50.97 -6.58
N GLY A 890 7.13 51.38 -5.50
CA GLY A 890 7.29 52.79 -5.12
C GLY A 890 5.93 53.43 -4.84
N ASN A 891 5.80 54.76 -5.01
CA ASN A 891 4.53 55.45 -4.70
C ASN A 891 3.35 55.07 -5.62
N LYS A 892 3.57 54.24 -6.64
CA LYS A 892 2.52 53.81 -7.59
C LYS A 892 1.44 52.96 -6.91
N HIS A 893 1.72 52.31 -5.79
CA HIS A 893 0.71 51.52 -5.04
C HIS A 893 -0.60 52.29 -4.79
N ALA A 894 -0.51 53.59 -4.50
CA ALA A 894 -1.68 54.41 -4.23
C ALA A 894 -2.50 54.66 -5.52
N ALA A 895 -1.83 54.87 -6.65
CA ALA A 895 -2.47 55.06 -7.94
C ALA A 895 -3.16 53.79 -8.44
N GLU A 896 -2.50 52.63 -8.33
CA GLU A 896 -3.06 51.32 -8.72
C GLU A 896 -4.36 51.04 -7.95
N ILE A 897 -4.34 51.20 -6.63
CA ILE A 897 -5.53 51.00 -5.80
C ILE A 897 -6.62 52.04 -6.08
N ALA A 898 -6.25 53.31 -6.31
CA ALA A 898 -7.21 54.35 -6.65
C ALA A 898 -7.89 54.10 -8.01
N ASN A 899 -7.13 53.67 -9.03
CA ASN A 899 -7.67 53.32 -10.35
C ASN A 899 -8.57 52.08 -10.28
N MET A 900 -8.11 51.03 -9.58
CA MET A 900 -8.90 49.83 -9.31
C MET A 900 -10.22 50.17 -8.61
N SER A 901 -10.19 51.06 -7.60
CA SER A 901 -11.40 51.47 -6.86
C SER A 901 -12.42 52.16 -7.74
N LEU A 902 -11.98 53.02 -8.67
CA LEU A 902 -12.87 53.68 -9.63
C LEU A 902 -13.47 52.68 -10.64
N ASP A 903 -12.67 51.73 -11.11
CA ASP A 903 -13.14 50.66 -12.00
C ASP A 903 -14.16 49.74 -11.32
N ILE A 904 -13.88 49.29 -10.10
CA ILE A 904 -14.81 48.47 -9.29
C ILE A 904 -16.12 49.24 -9.07
N LEU A 905 -16.04 50.51 -8.68
CA LEU A 905 -17.23 51.32 -8.42
C LEU A 905 -18.09 51.51 -9.68
N SER A 906 -17.46 51.63 -10.86
CA SER A 906 -18.16 51.69 -12.14
C SER A 906 -18.86 50.36 -12.47
N SER A 907 -18.17 49.23 -12.32
CA SER A 907 -18.72 47.90 -12.61
C SER A 907 -19.87 47.52 -11.67
N VAL A 908 -19.78 47.86 -10.38
CA VAL A 908 -20.87 47.64 -9.40
C VAL A 908 -22.11 48.47 -9.74
N GLY A 909 -21.96 49.67 -10.30
CA GLY A 909 -23.09 50.48 -10.74
C GLY A 909 -23.96 49.80 -11.80
N THR A 910 -23.41 48.85 -12.55
CA THR A 910 -24.12 48.06 -13.58
C THR A 910 -24.51 46.65 -13.13
N PHE A 911 -24.06 46.22 -11.96
CA PHE A 911 -24.28 44.86 -11.45
C PHE A 911 -25.71 44.68 -10.95
N LYS A 912 -26.33 43.55 -11.31
CA LYS A 912 -27.68 43.17 -10.85
C LYS A 912 -27.64 41.80 -10.18
N MET A 913 -28.27 41.69 -9.02
CA MET A 913 -28.37 40.43 -8.27
C MET A 913 -29.37 39.49 -8.95
N ARG A 914 -29.04 38.21 -9.11
CA ARG A 914 -29.90 37.23 -9.83
C ARG A 914 -31.25 37.02 -9.14
N HIS A 915 -31.25 36.89 -7.81
CA HIS A 915 -32.44 36.62 -7.00
C HIS A 915 -33.24 37.88 -6.64
N MET A 916 -32.62 39.07 -6.69
CA MET A 916 -33.25 40.37 -6.40
C MET A 916 -32.78 41.48 -7.37
N PRO A 917 -33.22 41.48 -8.65
CA PRO A 917 -32.70 42.38 -9.68
C PRO A 917 -33.12 43.85 -9.50
N ASP A 918 -34.16 44.13 -8.71
CA ASP A 918 -34.70 45.48 -8.49
C ASP A 918 -34.02 46.24 -7.34
N ILE A 919 -33.23 45.54 -6.52
CA ILE A 919 -32.46 46.15 -5.43
C ILE A 919 -31.05 46.44 -5.94
N PRO A 920 -30.60 47.71 -6.00
CA PRO A 920 -29.24 48.01 -6.42
C PRO A 920 -28.23 47.63 -5.33
N LEU A 921 -27.19 46.87 -5.71
CA LEU A 921 -26.09 46.55 -4.82
C LEU A 921 -25.25 47.81 -4.55
N ARG A 922 -25.09 48.17 -3.28
CA ARG A 922 -24.33 49.34 -2.85
C ARG A 922 -23.08 48.89 -2.11
N ILE A 923 -21.93 49.40 -2.54
CA ILE A 923 -20.66 49.18 -1.84
C ILE A 923 -20.15 50.49 -1.26
N ARG A 924 -19.36 50.40 -0.19
CA ARG A 924 -18.54 51.49 0.33
C ARG A 924 -17.08 51.05 0.32
N ILE A 925 -16.17 51.98 0.02
CA ILE A 925 -14.75 51.70 -0.19
C ILE A 925 -13.92 52.59 0.75
N GLY A 926 -12.92 52.00 1.41
CA GLY A 926 -11.95 52.69 2.25
C GLY A 926 -10.50 52.41 1.80
N LEU A 927 -9.71 53.48 1.65
CA LEU A 927 -8.30 53.42 1.27
C LEU A 927 -7.40 54.07 2.31
N HIS A 928 -6.35 53.36 2.71
CA HIS A 928 -5.31 53.90 3.58
C HIS A 928 -3.91 53.48 3.13
N THR A 929 -2.95 54.39 3.29
CA THR A 929 -1.54 54.18 2.95
C THR A 929 -0.68 54.25 4.21
N GLY A 930 0.13 53.23 4.44
CA GLY A 930 1.00 53.14 5.61
C GLY A 930 1.89 51.88 5.62
N PRO A 931 2.74 51.70 6.63
CA PRO A 931 3.61 50.54 6.76
C PRO A 931 2.86 49.28 7.22
N CYS A 932 3.27 48.11 6.75
CA CYS A 932 2.74 46.82 7.22
C CYS A 932 3.78 45.70 7.15
N VAL A 933 3.54 44.61 7.89
CA VAL A 933 4.31 43.36 7.79
C VAL A 933 3.47 42.35 7.05
N ALA A 934 4.03 41.63 6.08
CA ALA A 934 3.34 40.54 5.40
C ALA A 934 4.13 39.23 5.51
N GLY A 935 3.44 38.11 5.69
CA GLY A 935 4.08 36.80 5.89
C GLY A 935 3.12 35.64 5.71
N VAL A 936 3.67 34.42 5.59
CA VAL A 936 2.88 33.19 5.43
C VAL A 936 2.55 32.59 6.80
N VAL A 937 1.28 32.31 7.04
CA VAL A 937 0.77 31.68 8.26
C VAL A 937 0.17 30.31 7.93
N GLY A 938 0.53 29.29 8.72
CA GLY A 938 0.05 27.91 8.56
C GLY A 938 0.99 27.03 7.72
N LEU A 939 1.20 25.78 8.16
CA LEU A 939 2.07 24.80 7.48
C LEU A 939 1.30 23.90 6.51
N THR A 940 0.07 23.51 6.87
CA THR A 940 -0.77 22.61 6.06
C THR A 940 -1.61 23.35 5.02
N MET A 941 -2.00 24.59 5.33
CA MET A 941 -2.71 25.51 4.42
C MET A 941 -2.05 26.89 4.54
N PRO A 942 -0.94 27.14 3.82
CA PRO A 942 -0.21 28.40 3.90
C PRO A 942 -1.05 29.56 3.36
N ARG A 943 -1.16 30.63 4.15
CA ARG A 943 -1.92 31.84 3.82
C ARG A 943 -1.04 33.07 3.89
N TYR A 944 -1.06 33.93 2.87
CA TYR A 944 -0.29 35.17 2.89
C TYR A 944 -1.09 36.28 3.59
N CYS A 945 -0.74 36.57 4.85
CA CYS A 945 -1.47 37.48 5.72
C CYS A 945 -0.71 38.80 5.90
N LEU A 946 -1.46 39.90 6.08
CA LEU A 946 -0.92 41.23 6.40
C LEU A 946 -1.20 41.58 7.86
N PHE A 947 -0.21 42.16 8.53
CA PHE A 947 -0.25 42.60 9.92
C PHE A 947 0.19 44.06 10.03
N GLY A 948 -0.52 44.84 10.84
CA GLY A 948 -0.14 46.22 11.15
C GLY A 948 -1.32 47.16 11.30
N ASP A 949 -1.05 48.34 11.86
CA ASP A 949 -2.05 49.40 12.08
C ASP A 949 -2.66 49.92 10.77
N THR A 950 -1.94 49.79 9.65
CA THR A 950 -2.43 50.15 8.31
C THR A 950 -3.68 49.37 7.91
N VAL A 951 -3.75 48.07 8.24
CA VAL A 951 -4.93 47.22 7.97
C VAL A 951 -6.14 47.71 8.78
N ASN A 952 -5.93 47.97 10.07
CA ASN A 952 -6.98 48.46 10.97
C ASN A 952 -7.50 49.85 10.57
N THR A 953 -6.59 50.74 10.16
CA THR A 953 -6.96 52.09 9.72
C THR A 953 -7.70 52.04 8.37
N ALA A 954 -7.31 51.17 7.43
CA ALA A 954 -8.02 50.97 6.18
C ALA A 954 -9.46 50.44 6.38
N SER A 955 -9.64 49.45 7.26
CA SER A 955 -10.97 48.96 7.67
C SER A 955 -11.82 50.05 8.33
N ARG A 956 -11.21 50.97 9.10
CA ARG A 956 -11.92 52.14 9.66
C ARG A 956 -12.32 53.17 8.60
N MET A 957 -11.50 53.36 7.56
CA MET A 957 -11.87 54.20 6.41
C MET A 957 -13.10 53.64 5.69
N GLU A 958 -13.18 52.31 5.54
CA GLU A 958 -14.33 51.65 4.92
C GLU A 958 -15.59 51.78 5.80
N SER A 959 -15.51 51.42 7.09
CA SER A 959 -16.68 51.41 7.98
C SER A 959 -17.28 52.80 8.25
N THR A 960 -16.46 53.86 8.18
CA THR A 960 -16.94 55.25 8.25
C THR A 960 -17.29 55.86 6.89
N GLY A 961 -17.17 55.07 5.82
CA GLY A 961 -17.48 55.44 4.45
C GLY A 961 -18.97 55.55 4.17
N LEU A 962 -19.32 56.16 3.03
CA LEU A 962 -20.70 56.30 2.56
C LEU A 962 -20.93 55.45 1.30
N PRO A 963 -22.17 55.03 1.02
CA PRO A 963 -22.49 54.23 -0.16
C PRO A 963 -22.07 54.93 -1.45
N TYR A 964 -21.48 54.17 -2.37
CA TYR A 964 -20.94 54.62 -3.65
C TYR A 964 -19.86 55.72 -3.55
N ARG A 965 -19.12 55.76 -2.45
CA ARG A 965 -17.99 56.69 -2.29
C ARG A 965 -16.71 55.95 -1.90
N ILE A 966 -15.59 56.52 -2.33
CA ILE A 966 -14.25 56.06 -2.00
C ILE A 966 -13.68 57.00 -0.93
N HIS A 967 -13.62 56.51 0.31
CA HIS A 967 -13.09 57.24 1.46
C HIS A 967 -11.58 57.06 1.54
N VAL A 968 -10.82 58.15 1.60
CA VAL A 968 -9.37 58.11 1.61
C VAL A 968 -8.78 58.91 2.78
N SER A 969 -7.75 58.33 3.41
CA SER A 969 -6.97 59.00 4.47
C SER A 969 -6.02 60.07 3.93
N GLN A 970 -5.57 60.99 4.79
CA GLN A 970 -4.59 62.03 4.46
C GLN A 970 -3.31 61.47 3.81
N SER A 971 -2.74 60.38 4.35
CA SER A 971 -1.51 59.78 3.83
C SER A 971 -1.65 59.29 2.38
N THR A 972 -2.81 58.71 2.04
CA THR A 972 -3.13 58.31 0.66
C THR A 972 -3.24 59.53 -0.27
N VAL A 973 -3.83 60.62 0.20
CA VAL A 973 -3.97 61.86 -0.57
C VAL A 973 -2.61 62.49 -0.87
N ASP A 974 -1.72 62.54 0.11
CA ASP A 974 -0.36 63.07 -0.07
C ASP A 974 0.42 62.25 -1.09
N THR A 975 0.27 60.92 -1.04
CA THR A 975 0.87 60.00 -2.01
C THR A 975 0.30 60.21 -3.42
N LEU A 976 -1.03 60.30 -3.57
CA LEU A 976 -1.69 60.53 -4.87
C LEU A 976 -1.35 61.90 -5.47
N ARG A 977 -1.25 62.95 -4.64
CA ARG A 977 -0.82 64.28 -5.07
C ARG A 977 0.63 64.29 -5.52
N SER A 978 1.50 63.51 -4.88
CA SER A 978 2.92 63.40 -5.27
C SER A 978 3.11 62.83 -6.69
N LEU A 979 2.17 62.02 -7.18
CA LEU A 979 2.22 61.42 -8.51
C LEU A 979 1.73 62.35 -9.64
N ASN A 980 0.98 63.40 -9.30
CA ASN A 980 0.45 64.41 -10.24
C ASN A 980 -0.35 63.85 -11.44
N GLU A 981 -1.10 62.76 -11.27
CA GLU A 981 -1.90 62.12 -12.34
C GLU A 981 -3.34 62.65 -12.49
N GLY A 982 -3.67 63.79 -11.87
CA GLY A 982 -4.96 64.45 -12.06
C GLY A 982 -6.16 63.82 -11.33
N TYR A 983 -5.96 63.23 -10.15
CA TYR A 983 -7.02 62.73 -9.27
C TYR A 983 -7.86 63.87 -8.66
N GLU A 984 -9.19 63.72 -8.67
CA GLU A 984 -10.15 64.67 -8.12
C GLU A 984 -10.53 64.28 -6.69
N ILE A 985 -10.04 65.05 -5.72
CA ILE A 985 -10.16 64.76 -4.28
C ILE A 985 -10.89 65.91 -3.60
N ILE A 986 -11.97 65.61 -2.89
CA ILE A 986 -12.81 66.59 -2.17
C ILE A 986 -12.64 66.39 -0.65
N PRO A 987 -12.43 67.45 0.15
CA PRO A 987 -12.38 67.32 1.59
C PRO A 987 -13.73 66.84 2.14
N ARG A 988 -13.72 65.80 2.98
CA ARG A 988 -14.89 65.36 3.74
C ARG A 988 -15.06 66.18 5.01
N GLY A 989 -13.94 66.55 5.64
CA GLY A 989 -13.87 67.19 6.95
C GLY A 989 -13.34 66.24 8.03
N LYS A 990 -13.44 66.68 9.29
CA LYS A 990 -12.93 65.97 10.45
C LYS A 990 -13.79 64.74 10.77
N THR A 991 -13.17 63.56 10.76
CA THR A 991 -13.80 62.27 11.05
C THR A 991 -13.20 61.67 12.31
N GLU A 992 -14.04 61.24 13.26
CA GLU A 992 -13.57 60.50 14.43
C GLU A 992 -13.28 59.04 14.08
N LEU A 993 -12.01 58.63 14.22
CA LEU A 993 -11.56 57.26 14.04
C LEU A 993 -11.27 56.67 15.42
N ARG A 994 -12.03 55.64 15.80
CA ARG A 994 -11.87 54.94 17.09
C ARG A 994 -10.42 54.54 17.31
N GLY A 995 -9.77 55.08 18.35
CA GLY A 995 -8.38 54.77 18.71
C GLY A 995 -7.28 55.63 18.04
N LYS A 996 -7.60 56.47 17.05
CA LYS A 996 -6.66 57.48 16.48
C LYS A 996 -7.08 58.93 16.75
N GLY A 997 -8.32 59.16 17.16
CA GLY A 997 -8.87 60.50 17.37
C GLY A 997 -9.48 61.07 16.10
N VAL A 998 -9.53 62.39 16.01
CA VAL A 998 -10.19 63.10 14.90
C VAL A 998 -9.16 63.44 13.84
N GLU A 999 -9.29 62.86 12.63
CA GLU A 999 -8.41 63.11 11.48
C GLU A 999 -9.18 63.76 10.33
N ASP A 1000 -8.48 64.55 9.52
CA ASP A 1000 -9.01 65.09 8.28
C ASP A 1000 -9.00 64.03 7.17
N THR A 1001 -10.16 63.74 6.59
CA THR A 1001 -10.32 62.73 5.55
C THR A 1001 -10.96 63.29 4.28
N TYR A 1002 -10.88 62.53 3.18
CA TYR A 1002 -11.24 63.00 1.85
C TYR A 1002 -12.05 61.98 1.07
N TRP A 1003 -12.75 62.46 0.05
CA TRP A 1003 -13.43 61.65 -0.95
C TRP A 1003 -12.65 61.68 -2.26
N LEU A 1004 -12.34 60.50 -2.81
CA LEU A 1004 -11.88 60.36 -4.18
C LEU A 1004 -13.11 60.27 -5.10
N VAL A 1005 -13.29 61.25 -5.99
CA VAL A 1005 -14.52 61.41 -6.80
C VAL A 1005 -14.28 61.08 -8.27
N GLY A 1006 -13.04 61.18 -8.74
CA GLY A 1006 -12.72 60.86 -10.13
C GLY A 1006 -11.24 61.04 -10.44
N LYS A 1007 -10.90 60.85 -11.72
CA LYS A 1007 -9.57 61.10 -12.28
C LYS A 1007 -9.74 61.71 -13.68
N LYS A 1008 -8.93 62.72 -14.00
CA LYS A 1008 -8.88 63.29 -15.36
C LYS A 1008 -8.50 62.19 -16.35
N GLY A 1009 -9.37 61.94 -17.34
CA GLY A 1009 -9.20 60.87 -18.34
C GLY A 1009 -9.92 59.55 -18.02
N PHE A 1010 -10.63 59.45 -16.90
CA PHE A 1010 -11.50 58.30 -16.61
C PHE A 1010 -12.86 58.45 -17.32
N LEU A 1011 -13.12 57.59 -18.32
CA LEU A 1011 -14.30 57.69 -19.19
C LEU A 1011 -15.48 56.77 -18.80
N LYS A 1012 -15.30 55.89 -17.80
CA LYS A 1012 -16.34 54.95 -17.40
C LYS A 1012 -17.37 55.64 -16.47
N PRO A 1013 -18.67 55.33 -16.59
CA PRO A 1013 -19.70 55.97 -15.79
C PRO A 1013 -19.59 55.55 -14.31
N LEU A 1014 -19.64 56.51 -13.40
CA LEU A 1014 -19.68 56.27 -11.96
C LEU A 1014 -21.13 56.40 -11.43
N PRO A 1015 -21.55 55.55 -10.47
CA PRO A 1015 -22.88 55.62 -9.88
C PRO A 1015 -23.07 56.93 -9.09
N LYS A 1016 -24.27 57.51 -9.16
CA LYS A 1016 -24.61 58.73 -8.40
C LYS A 1016 -24.79 58.37 -6.92
N PRO A 1017 -24.01 58.98 -5.99
CA PRO A 1017 -24.19 58.73 -4.57
C PRO A 1017 -25.57 59.18 -4.08
N PRO A 1018 -26.20 58.50 -3.11
CA PRO A 1018 -27.44 58.95 -2.50
C PRO A 1018 -27.26 60.31 -1.79
N GLU A 1019 -28.32 61.14 -1.76
CA GLU A 1019 -28.30 62.45 -1.09
C GLU A 1019 -28.01 62.29 0.41
N ILE A 1020 -27.07 63.11 0.91
CA ILE A 1020 -26.74 63.16 2.34
C ILE A 1020 -27.92 63.84 3.04
N LYS A 1021 -28.79 63.08 3.69
CA LYS A 1021 -29.76 63.65 4.62
C LYS A 1021 -28.98 64.16 5.85
N PRO A 1022 -29.04 65.45 6.20
CA PRO A 1022 -28.46 65.92 7.46
C PRO A 1022 -29.30 65.34 8.59
N GLY A 1023 -28.68 64.45 9.37
CA GLY A 1023 -29.19 63.89 10.61
C GLY A 1023 -28.22 64.23 11.72
#